data_AF-A0A7X9B6I1-F1
#
_entry.id   AF-A0A7X9B6I1-F1
#
_cell.length_a   1.000
_cell.length_b   1.000
_cell.length_c   1.000
_cell.angle_alpha   90.00
_cell.angle_beta   90.00
_cell.angle_gamma   90.00
#
_symmetry.space_group_name_H-M   'P 1'
#
loop_
_entity.id
_entity.type
_entity.pdbx_description
1 polymer ?
#
loop_
_entity_poly.entity_id
_entity_poly.type
_entity_poly.pdbx_seq_one_letter_code
_entity_poly.pdbx_strand_id
1 'polypeptide(L)'
;MKHLKKLLAIALSCPLWAGLCLAEEMVIAPQSGVELKIPESIRGNTALLHVRARLQLPEGREAWGGYFLGLHLNGEELHEPINTPPYLIDLCRLPAVKTPLYSAELQRWFVRADSDYIPFNARVPGTLYRREAFLGNANSLSEVSNYQNAYYDKVFLLSAKQSDGALTLHNYAPGNAMHVLVAFTPTKDQNCLFFAPAPGRVIKRSSFPKPEEISGNFQWQAVPGERLAILLAARSLETEELFDYEIGAWTSESGNSIAAECFDIRILSYKESGAPQIPSEYSHYPSFADAATEQLDRLIASKQWEIPAKQCSLLWIIAKIPKETAPDKYRSTLKLSDSLSLPLELEILPLQLLASERIYGLWTNSLPGNNPEARNRQCQDLRAHGINTFFLDPWTVPVSINEDGTPNLQRFQEALQWLKEEGMNQKILIYGILGPLLKAMEERAGQANPENAAWRELAAKVFRPMQELAENEGYDFYLHPYDEPDVHPKITAAFERFCQALKSIPGLKIASNNTACGQQHFAQWLDVNICNSGYSALASQTALGNPFFPEWEAAAPAWIKGNVRYAYTQVRAHSGLNARLLYGLAADAAKLKGVWGFAYHWNKKDWYIAWPYPEKDGSCGSTYAWELLSTGIYDTRYWLTLKNLRPEITLPPVETLLNLSAEELATWRQEMILALQRNDHQPKLSSAKTTQPPYQPNVAPGQAHLLAGLEAIEIKNYEVYPGNIYKHFWNRNDHDWLDSGDTQKRLGLLTQKADKPLSSMPLCYTFWRSTPAESYIAILAELNEETDVEAVRIEGGNLTKMYAVSHAELRGSLDAMTFTSPANAFGVDAESEDAAWSITMPGCGKAKYILLSVWTGKNNYLNLKKITAFRKN
;
A
#
# COMPACT_ATOMS: atom_id res chain seq x y z
N MET A 1 -48.94 0.25 -17.09
CA MET A 1 -48.42 1.45 -16.36
C MET A 1 -47.36 1.16 -15.30
N LYS A 2 -47.45 0.09 -14.48
CA LYS A 2 -46.38 -0.28 -13.52
C LYS A 2 -45.04 -0.69 -14.18
N HIS A 3 -45.06 -1.27 -15.38
CA HIS A 3 -43.83 -1.56 -16.15
C HIS A 3 -43.19 -0.33 -16.81
N LEU A 4 -43.96 0.71 -17.14
CA LEU A 4 -43.40 1.95 -17.68
C LEU A 4 -42.65 2.77 -16.61
N LYS A 5 -43.06 2.69 -15.34
CA LYS A 5 -42.35 3.37 -14.23
C LYS A 5 -40.99 2.74 -13.88
N LYS A 6 -40.78 1.45 -14.18
CA LYS A 6 -39.47 0.79 -13.97
C LYS A 6 -38.47 1.12 -15.09
N LEU A 7 -38.93 1.34 -16.32
CA LEU A 7 -38.10 1.78 -17.43
C LEU A 7 -37.74 3.27 -17.36
N LEU A 8 -38.63 4.13 -16.84
CA LEU A 8 -38.33 5.56 -16.66
C LEU A 8 -37.33 5.85 -15.52
N ALA A 9 -37.21 4.97 -14.51
CA ALA A 9 -36.27 5.15 -13.40
C ALA A 9 -34.81 4.75 -13.75
N ILE A 10 -34.60 4.04 -14.87
CA ILE A 10 -33.27 3.66 -15.37
C ILE A 10 -32.78 4.65 -16.43
N ALA A 11 -33.69 5.36 -17.11
CA ALA A 11 -33.36 6.24 -18.24
C ALA A 11 -33.05 7.72 -17.86
N LEU A 12 -33.23 8.14 -16.61
CA LEU A 12 -33.01 9.54 -16.19
C LEU A 12 -31.84 9.75 -15.21
N SER A 13 -31.01 8.72 -14.98
CA SER A 13 -29.80 8.81 -14.15
C SER A 13 -28.47 8.50 -14.87
N CYS A 14 -28.48 8.31 -16.20
CA CYS A 14 -27.26 8.04 -16.97
C CYS A 14 -27.33 8.62 -18.39
N PRO A 15 -26.59 9.70 -18.70
CA PRO A 15 -26.18 9.99 -20.07
C PRO A 15 -24.74 9.47 -20.35
N LEU A 16 -24.23 8.51 -19.57
CA LEU A 16 -22.80 8.12 -19.56
C LEU A 16 -22.47 6.75 -20.16
N TRP A 17 -23.44 5.99 -20.68
CA TRP A 17 -23.18 4.64 -21.20
C TRP A 17 -23.73 4.49 -22.61
N ALA A 18 -22.98 5.03 -23.58
CA ALA A 18 -23.10 4.60 -24.97
C ALA A 18 -21.99 3.56 -25.23
N GLY A 19 -22.38 2.29 -25.40
CA GLY A 19 -21.51 1.27 -26.03
C GLY A 19 -21.01 0.10 -25.18
N LEU A 20 -21.48 -0.09 -23.94
CA LEU A 20 -21.15 -1.29 -23.16
C LEU A 20 -22.27 -2.34 -23.28
N CYS A 21 -22.04 -3.38 -24.08
CA CYS A 21 -22.73 -4.65 -23.87
C CYS A 21 -22.22 -5.21 -22.53
N LEU A 22 -23.03 -5.13 -21.48
CA LEU A 22 -22.73 -5.81 -20.22
C LEU A 22 -22.55 -7.31 -20.52
N ALA A 23 -21.34 -7.83 -20.34
CA ALA A 23 -21.06 -9.24 -20.53
C ALA A 23 -21.77 -10.05 -19.44
N GLU A 24 -22.69 -10.94 -19.83
CA GLU A 24 -23.21 -11.95 -18.92
C GLU A 24 -22.06 -12.87 -18.50
N GLU A 25 -21.97 -13.17 -17.21
CA GLU A 25 -21.01 -14.13 -16.69
C GLU A 25 -21.31 -15.53 -17.27
N MET A 26 -20.33 -16.10 -17.96
CA MET A 26 -20.43 -17.43 -18.55
C MET A 26 -19.76 -18.45 -17.63
N VAL A 27 -20.35 -19.63 -17.44
CA VAL A 27 -19.70 -20.73 -16.71
C VAL A 27 -19.30 -21.82 -17.68
N ILE A 28 -18.01 -22.14 -17.72
CA ILE A 28 -17.42 -23.18 -18.57
C ILE A 28 -17.06 -24.37 -17.67
N ALA A 29 -17.70 -25.51 -17.91
CA ALA A 29 -17.45 -26.74 -17.16
C ALA A 29 -15.98 -27.19 -17.27
N PRO A 30 -15.45 -27.98 -16.31
CA PRO A 30 -14.13 -28.58 -16.42
C PRO A 30 -13.93 -29.29 -17.79
N GLN A 31 -12.72 -29.22 -18.35
CA GLN A 31 -12.35 -29.87 -19.62
C GLN A 31 -13.30 -29.58 -20.81
N SER A 32 -13.96 -28.43 -20.83
CA SER A 32 -14.99 -28.08 -21.83
C SER A 32 -14.69 -26.73 -22.49
N GLY A 33 -15.17 -26.50 -23.72
CA GLY A 33 -15.05 -25.20 -24.38
C GLY A 33 -16.37 -24.56 -24.77
N VAL A 34 -16.35 -23.24 -24.91
CA VAL A 34 -17.48 -22.44 -25.39
C VAL A 34 -17.05 -21.58 -26.56
N GLU A 35 -17.89 -21.49 -27.59
CA GLU A 35 -17.71 -20.53 -28.68
C GLU A 35 -18.17 -19.14 -28.22
N LEU A 36 -17.23 -18.20 -28.21
CA LEU A 36 -17.47 -16.78 -28.03
C LEU A 36 -17.87 -16.18 -29.37
N LYS A 37 -19.12 -15.71 -29.43
CA LYS A 37 -19.60 -14.96 -30.60
C LYS A 37 -19.02 -13.55 -30.58
N ILE A 38 -18.27 -13.22 -31.63
CA ILE A 38 -17.83 -11.83 -31.86
C ILE A 38 -19.08 -10.98 -32.17
N PRO A 39 -19.35 -9.91 -31.40
CA PRO A 39 -20.47 -9.01 -31.66
C PRO A 39 -20.46 -8.48 -33.09
N GLU A 40 -21.63 -8.39 -33.73
CA GLU A 40 -21.74 -7.85 -35.10
C GLU A 40 -21.17 -6.44 -35.22
N SER A 41 -21.28 -5.63 -34.16
CA SER A 41 -20.77 -4.26 -34.09
C SER A 41 -19.25 -4.12 -34.25
N ILE A 42 -18.49 -5.21 -34.11
CA ILE A 42 -17.02 -5.19 -34.22
C ILE A 42 -16.48 -6.14 -35.29
N ARG A 43 -17.33 -6.86 -36.02
CA ARG A 43 -16.86 -7.75 -37.10
C ARG A 43 -16.23 -6.91 -38.21
N GLY A 44 -14.99 -7.25 -38.57
CA GLY A 44 -14.22 -6.53 -39.60
C GLY A 44 -13.51 -5.26 -39.12
N ASN A 45 -13.60 -4.91 -37.83
CA ASN A 45 -12.86 -3.81 -37.22
C ASN A 45 -11.79 -4.35 -36.25
N THR A 46 -10.73 -3.59 -36.01
CA THR A 46 -9.76 -3.92 -34.95
C THR A 46 -10.41 -3.73 -33.58
N ALA A 47 -10.27 -4.73 -32.70
CA ALA A 47 -10.80 -4.68 -31.36
C ALA A 47 -9.86 -5.37 -30.37
N LEU A 48 -9.82 -4.83 -29.16
CA LEU A 48 -9.22 -5.47 -27.99
C LEU A 48 -10.23 -6.45 -27.40
N LEU A 49 -9.89 -7.73 -27.42
CA LEU A 49 -10.55 -8.72 -26.60
C LEU A 49 -10.07 -8.55 -25.16
N HIS A 50 -10.98 -8.64 -24.19
CA HIS A 50 -10.69 -8.72 -22.77
C HIS A 50 -11.38 -9.96 -22.20
N VAL A 51 -10.62 -10.89 -21.63
CA VAL A 51 -11.16 -12.10 -20.97
C VAL A 51 -10.75 -12.10 -19.52
N ARG A 52 -11.72 -12.07 -18.59
CA ARG A 52 -11.52 -12.26 -17.15
C ARG A 52 -12.08 -13.62 -16.74
N ALA A 53 -11.35 -14.43 -15.99
CA ALA A 53 -11.83 -15.75 -15.58
C ALA A 53 -11.63 -16.01 -14.07
N ARG A 54 -12.47 -16.87 -13.49
CA ARG A 54 -12.37 -17.38 -12.12
C ARG A 54 -12.70 -18.87 -12.10
N LEU A 55 -12.09 -19.63 -11.20
CA LEU A 55 -12.50 -21.01 -10.95
C LEU A 55 -13.39 -21.08 -9.74
N GLN A 56 -14.40 -21.93 -9.81
CA GLN A 56 -15.26 -22.27 -8.69
C GLN A 56 -14.53 -23.28 -7.80
N LEU A 57 -13.92 -22.80 -6.72
CA LEU A 57 -13.26 -23.62 -5.70
C LEU A 57 -14.24 -24.02 -4.57
N PRO A 58 -14.01 -25.13 -3.85
CA PRO A 58 -14.84 -25.52 -2.71
C PRO A 58 -14.84 -24.48 -1.57
N GLU A 59 -15.95 -24.41 -0.82
CA GLU A 59 -16.13 -23.57 0.39
C GLU A 59 -16.09 -22.03 0.22
N GLY A 60 -16.38 -21.48 -0.96
CA GLY A 60 -16.53 -20.03 -1.11
C GLY A 60 -15.24 -19.22 -0.92
N ARG A 61 -14.08 -19.90 -1.02
CA ARG A 61 -12.75 -19.26 -1.11
C ARG A 61 -12.54 -18.83 -2.56
N GLU A 62 -13.20 -17.74 -2.93
CA GLU A 62 -13.14 -17.16 -4.28
C GLU A 62 -11.81 -16.40 -4.49
N ALA A 63 -11.15 -16.63 -5.63
CA ALA A 63 -10.01 -15.83 -6.09
C ALA A 63 -10.20 -15.42 -7.56
N TRP A 64 -9.85 -14.18 -7.89
CA TRP A 64 -9.98 -13.58 -9.22
C TRP A 64 -8.63 -13.59 -9.97
N GLY A 65 -8.61 -13.87 -11.28
CA GLY A 65 -7.39 -13.80 -12.08
C GLY A 65 -7.58 -13.35 -13.55
N GLY A 66 -6.68 -12.44 -13.99
CA GLY A 66 -6.15 -12.24 -15.37
C GLY A 66 -7.05 -11.72 -16.52
N TYR A 67 -6.54 -10.74 -17.29
CA TYR A 67 -7.05 -10.19 -18.56
C TYR A 67 -6.13 -10.56 -19.76
N PHE A 68 -6.65 -10.89 -20.95
CA PHE A 68 -5.88 -11.20 -22.19
C PHE A 68 -6.24 -10.29 -23.37
N LEU A 69 -5.30 -9.99 -24.31
CA LEU A 69 -5.44 -9.13 -25.50
C LEU A 69 -4.70 -9.67 -26.77
N GLY A 70 -5.34 -9.59 -27.96
CA GLY A 70 -4.82 -9.79 -29.36
C GLY A 70 -5.41 -11.02 -30.10
N LEU A 71 -5.98 -11.00 -31.34
CA LEU A 71 -5.53 -10.38 -32.61
C LEU A 71 -6.58 -10.43 -33.80
N HIS A 72 -6.18 -9.87 -34.98
CA HIS A 72 -6.90 -9.54 -36.24
C HIS A 72 -7.50 -10.69 -37.10
N LEU A 73 -8.53 -10.35 -37.92
CA LEU A 73 -9.02 -11.18 -39.04
C LEU A 73 -9.63 -10.34 -40.21
N ASN A 74 -8.95 -10.32 -41.35
CA ASN A 74 -9.40 -10.14 -42.76
C ASN A 74 -8.30 -9.50 -43.61
N GLY A 75 -7.19 -10.20 -43.71
CA GLY A 75 -6.17 -9.86 -44.69
C GLY A 75 -5.04 -10.86 -44.66
N GLU A 76 -4.35 -10.97 -43.53
CA GLU A 76 -3.21 -11.89 -43.39
C GLU A 76 -3.08 -12.47 -41.97
N GLU A 77 -2.35 -13.59 -41.91
CA GLU A 77 -2.46 -14.69 -40.93
C GLU A 77 -1.99 -14.36 -39.51
N LEU A 78 -2.75 -14.88 -38.53
CA LEU A 78 -2.31 -15.03 -37.14
C LEU A 78 -1.38 -16.25 -37.00
N HIS A 79 -0.07 -16.06 -37.17
CA HIS A 79 0.89 -17.13 -36.83
C HIS A 79 1.06 -17.26 -35.31
N GLU A 80 0.40 -18.30 -34.80
CA GLU A 80 0.40 -18.87 -33.46
C GLU A 80 -0.31 -18.05 -32.35
N PRO A 81 -1.21 -18.69 -31.56
CA PRO A 81 -1.65 -18.11 -30.30
C PRO A 81 -0.43 -17.87 -29.41
N ILE A 82 -0.39 -16.73 -28.71
CA ILE A 82 0.74 -16.29 -27.86
C ILE A 82 1.07 -17.31 -26.74
N ASN A 83 0.27 -18.37 -26.55
CA ASN A 83 0.59 -19.50 -25.68
C ASN A 83 0.05 -20.85 -26.20
N THR A 84 0.88 -21.67 -26.86
CA THR A 84 0.89 -23.14 -26.68
C THR A 84 2.14 -23.78 -27.30
N PRO A 85 2.77 -24.76 -26.62
CA PRO A 85 2.99 -26.10 -27.16
C PRO A 85 1.71 -26.96 -26.99
N PRO A 86 1.47 -27.97 -27.83
CA PRO A 86 0.15 -28.56 -28.10
C PRO A 86 -0.51 -29.44 -27.02
N TYR A 87 0.06 -29.65 -25.82
CA TYR A 87 -0.57 -30.50 -24.79
C TYR A 87 -0.20 -30.06 -23.36
N LEU A 88 -1.09 -30.27 -22.39
CA LEU A 88 -0.88 -30.10 -20.93
C LEU A 88 -1.43 -31.30 -20.16
N ILE A 89 -0.78 -31.65 -19.05
CA ILE A 89 -1.08 -32.82 -18.19
C ILE A 89 -1.75 -32.33 -16.91
N ASP A 90 -2.81 -33.04 -16.51
CA ASP A 90 -3.55 -32.93 -15.24
C ASP A 90 -2.64 -33.22 -14.03
N LEU A 91 -2.62 -32.31 -13.03
CA LEU A 91 -1.87 -32.47 -11.79
C LEU A 91 -2.78 -32.30 -10.56
N CYS A 92 -3.79 -33.15 -10.43
CA CYS A 92 -4.51 -33.34 -9.16
C CYS A 92 -3.71 -34.10 -8.06
N ARG A 93 -2.40 -34.33 -8.21
CA ARG A 93 -1.52 -34.90 -7.16
C ARG A 93 -0.11 -34.30 -7.21
N LEU A 94 0.51 -34.11 -6.04
CA LEU A 94 1.93 -33.77 -5.90
C LEU A 94 2.78 -34.77 -6.70
N PRO A 95 3.59 -34.35 -7.69
CA PRO A 95 4.51 -35.27 -8.36
C PRO A 95 5.58 -35.71 -7.36
N ALA A 96 5.86 -37.03 -7.33
CA ALA A 96 6.81 -37.64 -6.40
C ALA A 96 8.28 -37.21 -6.62
N VAL A 97 8.57 -36.49 -7.72
CA VAL A 97 9.89 -35.97 -8.06
C VAL A 97 9.74 -34.50 -8.48
N LYS A 98 10.67 -33.64 -8.01
CA LYS A 98 10.78 -32.23 -8.41
C LYS A 98 10.65 -32.10 -9.92
N THR A 99 9.65 -31.34 -10.38
CA THR A 99 9.55 -30.94 -11.79
C THR A 99 9.83 -29.44 -11.86
N PRO A 100 10.86 -29.00 -12.61
CA PRO A 100 11.15 -27.57 -12.75
C PRO A 100 9.96 -26.83 -13.37
N LEU A 101 9.76 -25.56 -12.99
CA LEU A 101 8.73 -24.66 -13.55
C LEU A 101 8.82 -24.53 -15.08
N TYR A 102 9.93 -24.98 -15.67
CA TYR A 102 10.11 -25.33 -17.06
C TYR A 102 10.67 -26.74 -17.23
N SER A 103 9.98 -27.62 -17.96
CA SER A 103 10.63 -28.85 -18.45
C SER A 103 11.31 -28.55 -19.79
N ALA A 104 12.65 -28.62 -19.83
CA ALA A 104 13.41 -28.45 -21.06
C ALA A 104 13.21 -29.60 -22.05
N GLU A 105 13.02 -30.82 -21.55
CA GLU A 105 12.73 -32.02 -22.36
C GLU A 105 11.33 -31.95 -23.01
N LEU A 106 10.35 -31.37 -22.32
CA LEU A 106 8.95 -31.27 -22.78
C LEU A 106 8.57 -29.89 -23.34
N GLN A 107 9.47 -28.90 -23.23
CA GLN A 107 9.31 -27.49 -23.66
C GLN A 107 8.09 -26.76 -23.06
N ARG A 108 7.79 -26.88 -21.75
CA ARG A 108 6.53 -26.39 -21.11
C ARG A 108 6.73 -25.69 -19.76
N TRP A 109 5.83 -24.76 -19.40
CA TRP A 109 5.88 -23.91 -18.17
C TRP A 109 4.60 -23.93 -17.29
N PHE A 110 4.71 -23.62 -15.97
CA PHE A 110 3.64 -23.66 -14.93
C PHE A 110 3.48 -22.29 -14.12
N VAL A 111 2.26 -21.76 -13.78
CA VAL A 111 2.02 -20.36 -13.23
C VAL A 111 0.80 -20.19 -12.25
N ARG A 112 0.83 -19.22 -11.28
CA ARG A 112 -0.09 -18.99 -10.08
C ARG A 112 -1.28 -18.03 -10.35
N ALA A 113 -2.36 -18.14 -9.55
CA ALA A 113 -3.70 -17.59 -9.80
C ALA A 113 -4.09 -16.21 -9.19
N ASP A 114 -3.24 -15.50 -8.45
CA ASP A 114 -3.61 -14.28 -7.70
C ASP A 114 -2.82 -13.01 -8.08
N SER A 115 -2.25 -12.95 -9.28
CA SER A 115 -1.58 -11.73 -9.75
C SER A 115 -2.56 -10.83 -10.51
N ASP A 116 -3.03 -9.76 -9.86
CA ASP A 116 -3.90 -8.74 -10.48
C ASP A 116 -3.24 -7.92 -11.61
N TYR A 117 -1.97 -8.18 -11.94
CA TYR A 117 -1.25 -7.45 -13.00
C TYR A 117 -0.13 -8.29 -13.63
N ILE A 118 -0.42 -9.13 -14.62
CA ILE A 118 0.61 -9.68 -15.53
C ILE A 118 0.07 -9.80 -16.96
N PRO A 119 0.54 -8.97 -17.92
CA PRO A 119 0.41 -9.26 -19.34
C PRO A 119 1.50 -10.26 -19.80
N PHE A 120 1.13 -11.25 -20.62
CA PHE A 120 2.01 -12.36 -21.06
C PHE A 120 2.57 -12.18 -22.49
N ASN A 121 3.91 -12.03 -22.58
CA ASN A 121 4.89 -12.20 -23.68
C ASN A 121 4.72 -11.53 -25.07
N ALA A 122 5.80 -10.86 -25.51
CA ALA A 122 6.09 -10.51 -26.90
C ALA A 122 7.38 -11.21 -27.39
N ARG A 123 7.41 -11.66 -28.65
CA ARG A 123 8.51 -12.46 -29.26
C ARG A 123 9.73 -11.65 -29.72
N VAL A 124 9.77 -10.33 -29.56
CA VAL A 124 10.81 -9.47 -30.14
C VAL A 124 11.89 -9.13 -29.10
N PRO A 125 13.20 -9.33 -29.37
CA PRO A 125 14.28 -8.84 -28.51
C PRO A 125 14.13 -7.34 -28.26
N GLY A 126 14.04 -6.92 -26.99
CA GLY A 126 13.84 -5.51 -26.60
C GLY A 126 12.43 -5.16 -26.09
N THR A 127 11.53 -6.13 -25.94
CA THR A 127 10.22 -5.93 -25.32
C THR A 127 10.17 -6.56 -23.92
N LEU A 128 9.62 -5.82 -22.95
CA LEU A 128 9.65 -6.01 -21.47
C LEU A 128 9.14 -7.36 -20.91
N TYR A 129 8.83 -8.35 -21.76
CA TYR A 129 8.29 -9.63 -21.33
C TYR A 129 8.91 -10.79 -22.12
N ARG A 130 10.22 -11.03 -21.91
CA ARG A 130 10.84 -12.33 -22.20
C ARG A 130 10.53 -13.31 -21.08
N ARG A 131 9.81 -14.37 -21.45
CA ARG A 131 9.46 -15.58 -20.68
C ARG A 131 10.61 -16.11 -19.81
N GLU A 132 11.86 -16.07 -20.29
CA GLU A 132 13.00 -16.60 -19.53
C GLU A 132 13.43 -15.75 -18.34
N ALA A 133 13.11 -14.45 -18.30
CA ALA A 133 13.51 -13.58 -17.20
C ALA A 133 12.59 -13.74 -15.99
N PHE A 134 11.28 -13.53 -16.20
CA PHE A 134 10.26 -13.71 -15.17
C PHE A 134 10.32 -15.12 -14.54
N LEU A 135 10.59 -16.13 -15.37
CA LEU A 135 10.65 -17.52 -14.92
C LEU A 135 12.07 -17.98 -14.55
N GLY A 136 13.11 -17.25 -14.96
CA GLY A 136 14.49 -17.42 -14.50
C GLY A 136 14.67 -17.00 -13.04
N ASN A 137 13.93 -15.98 -12.57
CA ASN A 137 13.90 -15.60 -11.15
C ASN A 137 12.93 -16.40 -10.29
N ALA A 138 12.01 -17.17 -10.88
CA ALA A 138 11.19 -18.10 -10.10
C ALA A 138 12.04 -19.18 -9.40
N ASN A 139 13.26 -19.42 -9.90
CA ASN A 139 14.26 -20.29 -9.28
C ASN A 139 15.32 -19.53 -8.46
N SER A 140 15.19 -18.21 -8.30
CA SER A 140 16.33 -17.33 -7.97
C SER A 140 16.01 -16.17 -7.02
N LEU A 141 14.72 -15.98 -6.67
CA LEU A 141 14.33 -15.29 -5.45
C LEU A 141 14.70 -16.16 -4.24
N SER A 142 15.28 -15.55 -3.21
CA SER A 142 16.02 -16.18 -2.11
C SER A 142 15.26 -17.20 -1.25
N GLU A 143 13.98 -17.48 -1.56
CA GLU A 143 13.24 -18.58 -0.96
C GLU A 143 12.34 -19.27 -2.01
N VAL A 144 12.83 -20.42 -2.50
CA VAL A 144 12.13 -21.39 -3.37
C VAL A 144 10.82 -21.91 -2.72
N SER A 145 10.70 -21.81 -1.39
CA SER A 145 9.52 -22.14 -0.59
C SER A 145 8.27 -21.34 -0.95
N ASN A 146 8.43 -20.10 -1.46
CA ASN A 146 7.32 -19.25 -1.95
C ASN A 146 6.58 -19.87 -3.14
N TYR A 147 7.17 -20.89 -3.77
CA TYR A 147 6.67 -21.57 -4.95
C TYR A 147 6.35 -23.05 -4.69
N GLN A 148 6.66 -23.59 -3.50
CA GLN A 148 6.51 -25.02 -3.21
C GLN A 148 5.06 -25.46 -2.89
N ASN A 149 4.11 -24.53 -2.76
CA ASN A 149 2.68 -24.84 -2.58
C ASN A 149 1.76 -23.90 -3.40
N ALA A 150 2.29 -23.24 -4.43
CA ALA A 150 1.46 -22.39 -5.26
C ALA A 150 0.62 -23.26 -6.21
N TYR A 151 -0.69 -23.30 -5.98
CA TYR A 151 -1.64 -23.90 -6.92
C TYR A 151 -1.57 -23.13 -8.24
N TYR A 152 -1.12 -23.83 -9.28
CA TYR A 152 -0.78 -23.26 -10.58
C TYR A 152 -1.83 -23.66 -11.61
N ASP A 153 -2.86 -22.83 -11.83
CA ASP A 153 -3.94 -23.18 -12.76
C ASP A 153 -3.83 -22.44 -14.09
N LYS A 154 -3.47 -23.18 -15.15
CA LYS A 154 -3.76 -22.82 -16.54
C LYS A 154 -5.13 -23.38 -16.88
N VAL A 155 -6.15 -22.61 -16.59
CA VAL A 155 -7.52 -23.10 -16.72
C VAL A 155 -8.18 -22.80 -18.03
N PHE A 156 -7.57 -22.06 -18.97
CA PHE A 156 -8.17 -21.99 -20.30
C PHE A 156 -7.26 -21.70 -21.48
N LEU A 157 -7.75 -22.04 -22.68
CA LEU A 157 -7.16 -21.70 -23.98
C LEU A 157 -8.16 -20.86 -24.78
N LEU A 158 -7.67 -19.81 -25.41
CA LEU A 158 -8.40 -19.11 -26.46
C LEU A 158 -7.84 -19.56 -27.82
N SER A 159 -8.66 -20.21 -28.65
CA SER A 159 -8.31 -20.61 -30.00
C SER A 159 -9.23 -19.93 -31.02
N ALA A 160 -8.67 -19.40 -32.11
CA ALA A 160 -9.47 -18.90 -33.21
C ALA A 160 -9.82 -20.07 -34.14
N LYS A 161 -11.11 -20.23 -34.46
CA LYS A 161 -11.52 -21.13 -35.55
C LYS A 161 -11.37 -20.33 -36.85
N GLN A 162 -10.32 -20.61 -37.61
CA GLN A 162 -9.86 -19.80 -38.75
C GLN A 162 -10.92 -19.57 -39.86
N SER A 163 -12.03 -20.31 -39.89
CA SER A 163 -13.00 -20.25 -41.00
C SER A 163 -14.26 -19.40 -40.74
N ASP A 164 -14.68 -19.15 -39.49
CA ASP A 164 -16.07 -18.66 -39.23
C ASP A 164 -16.17 -17.42 -38.31
N GLY A 165 -15.05 -16.76 -37.98
CA GLY A 165 -15.08 -15.55 -37.14
C GLY A 165 -15.57 -15.79 -35.70
N ALA A 166 -15.43 -17.01 -35.19
CA ALA A 166 -15.74 -17.40 -33.81
C ALA A 166 -14.45 -17.71 -33.04
N LEU A 167 -14.37 -17.23 -31.80
CA LEU A 167 -13.29 -17.56 -30.86
C LEU A 167 -13.78 -18.70 -29.96
N THR A 168 -12.95 -19.69 -29.67
CA THR A 168 -13.27 -20.74 -28.69
C THR A 168 -12.49 -20.49 -27.42
N LEU A 169 -13.18 -20.43 -26.29
CA LEU A 169 -12.58 -20.38 -24.97
C LEU A 169 -12.77 -21.73 -24.28
N HIS A 170 -11.69 -22.44 -24.01
CA HIS A 170 -11.72 -23.81 -23.47
C HIS A 170 -11.22 -23.87 -22.04
N ASN A 171 -12.03 -24.32 -21.09
CA ASN A 171 -11.63 -24.62 -19.72
C ASN A 171 -10.82 -25.93 -19.65
N TYR A 172 -9.56 -25.87 -19.23
CA TYR A 172 -8.67 -27.02 -19.03
C TYR A 172 -8.49 -27.41 -17.56
N ALA A 173 -9.27 -26.86 -16.62
CA ALA A 173 -9.28 -27.37 -15.26
C ALA A 173 -9.82 -28.80 -15.25
N PRO A 174 -9.17 -29.74 -14.53
CA PRO A 174 -9.63 -31.14 -14.44
C PRO A 174 -10.89 -31.31 -13.60
N GLY A 175 -11.09 -30.48 -12.57
CA GLY A 175 -12.22 -30.63 -11.62
C GLY A 175 -13.03 -29.37 -11.31
N ASN A 176 -12.58 -28.18 -11.73
CA ASN A 176 -13.22 -26.92 -11.34
C ASN A 176 -13.90 -26.22 -12.52
N ALA A 177 -15.15 -25.80 -12.32
CA ALA A 177 -15.85 -24.97 -13.29
C ALA A 177 -15.21 -23.58 -13.34
N MET A 178 -15.17 -22.95 -14.51
CA MET A 178 -14.58 -21.64 -14.72
C MET A 178 -15.66 -20.61 -15.07
N HIS A 179 -15.87 -19.60 -14.25
CA HIS A 179 -16.67 -18.44 -14.67
C HIS A 179 -15.81 -17.47 -15.47
N VAL A 180 -16.37 -16.88 -16.50
CA VAL A 180 -15.68 -16.01 -17.43
C VAL A 180 -16.53 -14.79 -17.75
N LEU A 181 -15.89 -13.63 -17.80
CA LEU A 181 -16.40 -12.41 -18.39
C LEU A 181 -15.57 -12.08 -19.62
N VAL A 182 -16.24 -11.90 -20.76
CA VAL A 182 -15.58 -11.52 -22.02
C VAL A 182 -16.14 -10.18 -22.48
N ALA A 183 -15.25 -9.23 -22.73
CA ALA A 183 -15.58 -7.95 -23.32
C ALA A 183 -14.76 -7.74 -24.59
N PHE A 184 -15.32 -6.99 -25.53
CA PHE A 184 -14.60 -6.52 -26.69
C PHE A 184 -14.66 -5.00 -26.74
N THR A 185 -13.50 -4.37 -26.87
CA THR A 185 -13.36 -2.93 -26.95
C THR A 185 -12.89 -2.57 -28.36
N PRO A 186 -13.74 -1.97 -29.21
CA PRO A 186 -13.30 -1.53 -30.52
C PRO A 186 -12.12 -0.55 -30.38
N THR A 187 -11.12 -0.69 -31.23
CA THR A 187 -10.04 0.29 -31.36
C THR A 187 -10.20 1.03 -32.66
N LYS A 188 -9.91 2.33 -32.65
CA LYS A 188 -9.62 3.04 -33.89
C LYS A 188 -8.30 2.44 -34.42
N ASP A 189 -8.17 2.19 -35.72
CA ASP A 189 -6.96 1.63 -36.35
C ASP A 189 -5.75 2.58 -36.18
N GLN A 190 -5.27 2.72 -34.94
CA GLN A 190 -4.29 3.67 -34.46
C GLN A 190 -3.28 2.89 -33.63
N ASN A 191 -2.01 3.24 -33.76
CA ASN A 191 -0.94 2.61 -33.00
C ASN A 191 -1.02 2.95 -31.49
N CYS A 192 -1.79 3.97 -31.08
CA CYS A 192 -1.95 4.35 -29.67
C CYS A 192 -3.35 4.05 -29.10
N LEU A 193 -3.36 3.52 -27.88
CA LEU A 193 -4.53 3.47 -27.00
C LEU A 193 -4.46 4.63 -26.01
N PHE A 194 -5.35 5.60 -26.14
CA PHE A 194 -5.48 6.73 -25.21
C PHE A 194 -6.46 6.42 -24.09
N PHE A 195 -6.13 6.81 -22.87
CA PHE A 195 -6.95 6.55 -21.69
C PHE A 195 -6.68 7.54 -20.56
N ALA A 196 -7.64 7.71 -19.65
CA ALA A 196 -7.53 8.61 -18.50
C ALA A 196 -7.51 7.81 -17.19
N PRO A 197 -6.32 7.55 -16.61
CA PRO A 197 -6.24 6.82 -15.35
C PRO A 197 -6.68 7.67 -14.16
N ALA A 198 -7.21 7.02 -13.12
CA ALA A 198 -7.53 7.69 -11.86
C ALA A 198 -6.26 8.30 -11.20
N PRO A 199 -6.33 9.53 -10.64
CA PRO A 199 -5.20 10.14 -9.94
C PRO A 199 -4.70 9.29 -8.76
N GLY A 200 -3.44 8.87 -8.82
CA GLY A 200 -2.83 7.95 -7.85
C GLY A 200 -2.68 6.52 -8.36
N ARG A 201 -3.26 6.18 -9.52
CA ARG A 201 -2.97 4.90 -10.18
C ARG A 201 -1.52 4.92 -10.64
N VAL A 202 -0.82 3.82 -10.37
CA VAL A 202 0.57 3.63 -10.78
C VAL A 202 0.58 3.28 -12.27
N ILE A 203 1.04 4.24 -13.09
CA ILE A 203 1.27 4.03 -14.53
C ILE A 203 2.76 3.80 -14.73
N LYS A 204 3.13 2.54 -14.93
CA LYS A 204 4.46 2.10 -15.38
C LYS A 204 4.52 2.08 -16.90
N ARG A 205 5.72 2.07 -17.49
CA ARG A 205 5.92 1.84 -18.94
C ARG A 205 5.27 0.55 -19.44
N SER A 206 5.09 -0.45 -18.59
CA SER A 206 4.41 -1.70 -18.94
C SER A 206 2.90 -1.73 -18.70
N SER A 207 2.30 -0.62 -18.25
CA SER A 207 0.87 -0.59 -17.91
C SER A 207 -0.02 -0.81 -19.13
N PHE A 208 -1.29 -1.18 -18.87
CA PHE A 208 -2.30 -1.35 -19.90
C PHE A 208 -3.64 -0.72 -19.43
N PRO A 209 -4.39 -0.05 -20.32
CA PRO A 209 -5.70 0.49 -19.98
C PRO A 209 -6.74 -0.59 -19.66
N LYS A 210 -7.67 -0.27 -18.77
CA LYS A 210 -8.88 -1.08 -18.54
C LYS A 210 -9.90 -0.79 -19.65
N PRO A 211 -10.78 -1.75 -20.02
CA PRO A 211 -11.80 -1.55 -21.07
C PRO A 211 -12.57 -0.23 -20.93
N GLU A 212 -13.00 0.09 -19.71
CA GLU A 212 -13.76 1.28 -19.38
C GLU A 212 -13.00 2.59 -19.64
N GLU A 213 -11.66 2.57 -19.63
CA GLU A 213 -10.82 3.76 -19.81
C GLU A 213 -10.53 4.09 -21.29
N ILE A 214 -10.77 3.14 -22.21
CA ILE A 214 -10.47 3.27 -23.65
C ILE A 214 -11.62 3.93 -24.43
N SER A 215 -12.77 4.12 -23.77
CA SER A 215 -14.01 4.63 -24.37
C SER A 215 -13.91 6.02 -25.01
N GLY A 216 -12.85 6.77 -24.75
CA GLY A 216 -12.48 7.99 -25.50
C GLY A 216 -13.17 9.28 -25.03
N ASN A 217 -13.89 9.27 -23.92
CA ASN A 217 -14.47 10.46 -23.31
C ASN A 217 -13.55 11.01 -22.22
N PHE A 218 -12.85 12.11 -22.51
CA PHE A 218 -11.92 12.76 -21.60
C PHE A 218 -12.61 13.92 -20.87
N GLN A 219 -13.20 13.61 -19.73
CA GLN A 219 -14.03 14.54 -18.95
C GLN A 219 -13.55 14.65 -17.51
N TRP A 220 -13.49 15.87 -17.00
CA TRP A 220 -13.15 16.15 -15.61
C TRP A 220 -14.08 17.19 -15.00
N GLN A 221 -14.10 17.24 -13.67
CA GLN A 221 -14.83 18.25 -12.90
C GLN A 221 -13.86 18.97 -11.96
N ALA A 222 -14.05 20.27 -11.78
CA ALA A 222 -13.30 21.09 -10.83
C ALA A 222 -14.21 22.16 -10.24
N VAL A 223 -13.72 22.85 -9.19
CA VAL A 223 -14.32 24.10 -8.71
C VAL A 223 -13.45 25.31 -9.05
N PRO A 224 -14.00 26.53 -9.02
CA PRO A 224 -13.20 27.74 -9.09
C PRO A 224 -12.11 27.77 -8.00
N GLY A 225 -10.87 28.07 -8.39
CA GLY A 225 -9.72 28.10 -7.49
C GLY A 225 -9.07 26.74 -7.22
N GLU A 226 -9.53 25.64 -7.84
CA GLU A 226 -8.92 24.30 -7.67
C GLU A 226 -7.63 24.13 -8.47
N ARG A 227 -6.66 23.41 -7.88
CA ARG A 227 -5.53 22.83 -8.60
C ARG A 227 -5.87 21.37 -8.91
N LEU A 228 -6.27 21.09 -10.14
CA LEU A 228 -6.73 19.77 -10.57
C LEU A 228 -5.62 19.02 -11.33
N ALA A 229 -5.46 17.73 -11.03
CA ALA A 229 -4.64 16.81 -11.81
C ALA A 229 -5.48 16.14 -12.91
N ILE A 230 -5.21 16.51 -14.17
CA ILE A 230 -5.81 15.91 -15.36
C ILE A 230 -4.78 14.93 -15.94
N LEU A 231 -5.12 13.64 -15.97
CA LEU A 231 -4.21 12.58 -16.42
C LEU A 231 -4.65 12.02 -17.76
N LEU A 232 -3.73 12.03 -18.72
CA LEU A 232 -3.89 11.38 -20.01
C LEU A 232 -2.73 10.43 -20.22
N ALA A 233 -3.02 9.16 -20.42
CA ALA A 233 -2.03 8.14 -20.73
C ALA A 233 -2.25 7.63 -22.16
N ALA A 234 -1.15 7.20 -22.77
CA ALA A 234 -1.18 6.50 -24.04
C ALA A 234 -0.30 5.26 -23.95
N ARG A 235 -0.75 4.19 -24.59
CA ARG A 235 0.04 2.99 -24.82
C ARG A 235 0.23 2.78 -26.31
N SER A 236 1.46 2.68 -26.79
CA SER A 236 1.70 2.24 -28.16
C SER A 236 1.56 0.72 -28.29
N LEU A 237 1.04 0.27 -29.42
CA LEU A 237 0.78 -1.15 -29.69
C LEU A 237 1.98 -1.82 -30.34
N GLU A 238 2.61 -1.17 -31.31
CA GLU A 238 3.71 -1.75 -32.08
C GLU A 238 4.93 -0.84 -32.16
N THR A 239 4.76 0.37 -32.69
CA THR A 239 5.87 1.30 -32.95
C THR A 239 5.90 2.43 -31.93
N GLU A 240 7.05 3.08 -31.80
CA GLU A 240 7.17 4.33 -31.04
C GLU A 240 6.34 5.43 -31.71
N GLU A 241 5.78 6.33 -30.90
CA GLU A 241 5.12 7.55 -31.35
C GLU A 241 5.74 8.76 -30.67
N LEU A 242 5.88 9.82 -31.44
CA LEU A 242 6.32 11.12 -30.95
C LEU A 242 5.33 12.17 -31.44
N PHE A 243 4.60 12.78 -30.51
CA PHE A 243 3.62 13.81 -30.81
C PHE A 243 4.13 15.19 -30.41
N ASP A 244 4.18 16.13 -31.36
CA ASP A 244 4.16 17.55 -31.04
C ASP A 244 2.73 17.92 -30.65
N TYR A 245 2.52 18.35 -29.41
CA TYR A 245 1.17 18.62 -28.92
C TYR A 245 0.88 20.10 -28.76
N GLU A 246 -0.37 20.46 -29.05
CA GLU A 246 -0.92 21.79 -28.84
C GLU A 246 -2.24 21.70 -28.08
N ILE A 247 -2.42 22.58 -27.09
CA ILE A 247 -3.68 22.80 -26.41
C ILE A 247 -4.01 24.29 -26.43
N GLY A 248 -5.23 24.62 -26.82
CA GLY A 248 -5.73 25.99 -26.82
C GLY A 248 -6.38 26.38 -25.50
N ALA A 249 -6.88 27.62 -25.46
CA ALA A 249 -7.78 28.06 -24.41
C ALA A 249 -9.01 27.14 -24.34
N TRP A 250 -9.51 26.94 -23.12
CA TRP A 250 -10.72 26.17 -22.88
C TRP A 250 -11.90 27.11 -22.98
N THR A 251 -12.91 26.78 -23.79
CA THR A 251 -14.04 27.67 -24.08
C THR A 251 -15.37 27.00 -23.81
N SER A 252 -16.34 27.78 -23.35
CA SER A 252 -17.71 27.32 -23.10
C SER A 252 -18.66 27.81 -24.19
N GLU A 253 -19.82 27.17 -24.32
CA GLU A 253 -20.88 27.61 -25.24
C GLU A 253 -21.42 29.00 -24.87
N SER A 254 -21.33 29.38 -23.59
CA SER A 254 -21.73 30.70 -23.08
C SER A 254 -20.72 31.82 -23.40
N GLY A 255 -19.59 31.51 -24.05
CA GLY A 255 -18.55 32.47 -24.41
C GLY A 255 -17.51 32.74 -23.33
N ASN A 256 -17.58 32.05 -22.17
CA ASN A 256 -16.53 32.11 -21.16
C ASN A 256 -15.29 31.35 -21.63
N SER A 257 -14.10 31.79 -21.22
CA SER A 257 -12.84 31.11 -21.52
C SER A 257 -11.92 30.98 -20.31
N ILE A 258 -11.13 29.93 -20.28
CA ILE A 258 -9.98 29.74 -19.38
C ILE A 258 -8.73 29.72 -20.26
N ALA A 259 -7.78 30.59 -19.95
CA ALA A 259 -6.58 30.77 -20.74
C ALA A 259 -5.70 29.50 -20.74
N ALA A 260 -4.96 29.25 -21.82
CA ALA A 260 -4.13 28.05 -21.95
C ALA A 260 -3.01 28.00 -20.89
N GLU A 261 -2.55 29.16 -20.43
CA GLU A 261 -1.52 29.34 -19.41
C GLU A 261 -1.94 28.82 -18.02
N CYS A 262 -3.24 28.61 -17.81
CA CYS A 262 -3.77 27.94 -16.61
C CYS A 262 -3.49 26.43 -16.60
N PHE A 263 -3.05 25.85 -17.72
CA PHE A 263 -2.85 24.42 -17.90
C PHE A 263 -1.38 24.11 -18.18
N ASP A 264 -0.65 23.71 -17.14
CA ASP A 264 0.76 23.36 -17.23
C ASP A 264 0.90 21.86 -17.58
N ILE A 265 1.42 21.56 -18.77
CA ILE A 265 1.54 20.19 -19.29
C ILE A 265 2.94 19.65 -19.04
N ARG A 266 2.99 18.47 -18.41
CA ARG A 266 4.21 17.75 -18.06
C ARG A 266 4.15 16.31 -18.52
N ILE A 267 5.30 15.70 -18.77
CA ILE A 267 5.42 14.27 -19.08
C ILE A 267 6.01 13.57 -17.85
N LEU A 268 5.40 12.46 -17.45
CA LEU A 268 5.91 11.62 -16.37
C LEU A 268 7.23 10.97 -16.78
N SER A 269 8.26 11.19 -15.98
CA SER A 269 9.52 10.47 -16.07
C SER A 269 9.61 9.35 -15.06
N TYR A 270 10.44 8.37 -15.40
CA TYR A 270 10.76 7.25 -14.56
C TYR A 270 12.22 7.35 -14.13
N LYS A 271 12.49 6.97 -12.89
CA LYS A 271 13.83 6.83 -12.37
C LYS A 271 14.22 5.36 -12.35
N GLU A 272 15.42 5.06 -12.81
CA GLU A 272 16.09 3.80 -12.53
C GLU A 272 16.44 3.76 -11.03
N SER A 273 15.85 2.82 -10.30
CA SER A 273 16.22 2.53 -8.93
C SER A 273 17.70 2.17 -8.93
N GLY A 274 18.44 2.51 -7.87
CA GLY A 274 19.77 1.95 -7.70
C GLY A 274 19.72 0.44 -7.91
N ALA A 275 20.75 -0.14 -8.54
CA ALA A 275 20.87 -1.57 -8.74
C ALA A 275 20.39 -2.24 -7.44
N PRO A 276 19.33 -3.06 -7.48
CA PRO A 276 18.96 -3.81 -6.30
C PRO A 276 20.24 -4.53 -5.85
N GLN A 277 20.39 -4.84 -4.56
CA GLN A 277 21.39 -5.83 -4.15
C GLN A 277 20.93 -7.18 -4.70
N ILE A 278 21.02 -7.32 -6.03
CA ILE A 278 20.83 -8.53 -6.79
C ILE A 278 22.09 -9.33 -6.48
N PRO A 279 21.99 -10.50 -5.83
CA PRO A 279 23.15 -11.36 -5.60
C PRO A 279 23.95 -11.57 -6.90
N SER A 280 25.28 -11.58 -6.82
CA SER A 280 26.18 -11.55 -7.99
C SER A 280 25.99 -12.69 -8.99
N GLU A 281 25.38 -13.79 -8.56
CA GLU A 281 24.96 -14.94 -9.38
C GLU A 281 23.78 -14.65 -10.35
N TYR A 282 23.18 -13.45 -10.28
CA TYR A 282 22.09 -13.03 -11.18
C TYR A 282 22.47 -11.83 -12.07
N SER A 283 23.71 -11.34 -11.98
CA SER A 283 24.25 -10.22 -12.78
C SER A 283 24.30 -10.51 -14.29
N HIS A 284 24.10 -11.77 -14.69
CA HIS A 284 24.21 -12.25 -16.07
C HIS A 284 22.87 -12.17 -16.82
N TYR A 285 21.78 -11.74 -16.17
CA TYR A 285 20.43 -11.62 -16.73
C TYR A 285 20.03 -10.13 -16.86
N PRO A 286 20.24 -9.47 -18.02
CA PRO A 286 20.10 -8.02 -18.18
C PRO A 286 18.73 -7.45 -17.81
N SER A 287 17.66 -8.24 -17.92
CA SER A 287 16.26 -7.81 -17.76
C SER A 287 15.74 -7.73 -16.32
N PHE A 288 16.49 -8.22 -15.31
CA PHE A 288 16.17 -7.99 -13.90
C PHE A 288 16.45 -6.55 -13.45
N ALA A 289 17.32 -5.88 -14.18
CA ALA A 289 17.75 -4.53 -13.89
C ALA A 289 16.79 -3.44 -14.39
N ASP A 290 15.73 -3.76 -15.15
CA ASP A 290 14.91 -2.74 -15.85
C ASP A 290 13.45 -2.61 -15.33
N ALA A 291 12.77 -3.71 -14.98
CA ALA A 291 11.33 -3.66 -14.59
C ALA A 291 11.08 -3.55 -13.08
N ALA A 292 12.00 -4.07 -12.25
CA ALA A 292 12.01 -3.87 -10.80
C ALA A 292 12.58 -2.50 -10.43
N THR A 293 13.18 -1.81 -11.39
CA THR A 293 13.96 -0.60 -11.15
C THR A 293 13.23 0.67 -11.53
N GLU A 294 12.19 0.64 -12.36
CA GLU A 294 11.47 1.86 -12.71
C GLU A 294 10.49 2.33 -11.62
N GLN A 295 10.79 3.48 -11.03
CA GLN A 295 9.90 4.21 -10.12
C GLN A 295 9.39 5.48 -10.80
N LEU A 296 8.11 5.82 -10.60
CA LEU A 296 7.58 7.13 -10.98
C LEU A 296 8.36 8.22 -10.25
N ASP A 297 8.77 9.27 -10.94
CA ASP A 297 9.62 10.29 -10.32
C ASP A 297 9.11 11.70 -10.66
N ARG A 298 9.68 12.32 -11.69
CA ARG A 298 9.47 13.73 -12.02
C ARG A 298 8.38 13.93 -13.06
N LEU A 299 7.80 15.12 -13.04
CA LEU A 299 6.93 15.63 -14.09
C LEU A 299 7.74 16.68 -14.87
N ILE A 300 8.20 16.30 -16.05
CA ILE A 300 9.13 17.10 -16.86
C ILE A 300 8.34 17.99 -17.81
N ALA A 301 8.71 19.27 -17.91
CA ALA A 301 8.16 20.13 -18.96
C ALA A 301 8.69 19.71 -20.33
N SER A 302 7.77 19.50 -21.26
CA SER A 302 8.06 19.19 -22.66
C SER A 302 7.05 19.92 -23.55
N LYS A 303 7.33 19.98 -24.85
CA LYS A 303 6.34 20.27 -25.89
C LYS A 303 6.04 19.05 -26.76
N GLN A 304 6.75 17.97 -26.49
CA GLN A 304 6.67 16.70 -27.18
C GLN A 304 6.25 15.61 -26.21
N TRP A 305 5.38 14.74 -26.68
CA TRP A 305 4.95 13.57 -25.94
C TRP A 305 5.45 12.31 -26.65
N GLU A 306 6.52 11.75 -26.11
CA GLU A 306 7.10 10.48 -26.56
C GLU A 306 6.39 9.30 -25.88
N ILE A 307 6.00 8.33 -26.69
CA ILE A 307 5.39 7.07 -26.28
C ILE A 307 6.25 5.94 -26.87
N PRO A 308 7.17 5.36 -26.10
CA PRO A 308 8.06 4.32 -26.61
C PRO A 308 7.28 3.12 -27.11
N ALA A 309 7.83 2.39 -28.09
CA ALA A 309 7.22 1.21 -28.68
C ALA A 309 6.79 0.17 -27.62
N LYS A 310 5.53 -0.27 -27.67
CA LYS A 310 4.92 -1.25 -26.75
C LYS A 310 4.92 -0.82 -25.29
N GLN A 311 5.00 0.49 -25.03
CA GLN A 311 5.06 1.04 -23.68
C GLN A 311 4.00 2.13 -23.46
N CYS A 312 3.80 2.44 -22.19
CA CYS A 312 2.97 3.53 -21.71
C CYS A 312 3.79 4.77 -21.43
N SER A 313 3.21 5.91 -21.78
CA SER A 313 3.64 7.24 -21.36
C SER A 313 2.45 7.99 -20.78
N LEU A 314 2.72 8.92 -19.86
CA LEU A 314 1.68 9.70 -19.20
C LEU A 314 1.96 11.19 -19.37
N LEU A 315 0.99 11.88 -19.97
CA LEU A 315 0.88 13.32 -20.06
C LEU A 315 0.01 13.79 -18.88
N TRP A 316 0.61 14.64 -18.07
CA TRP A 316 0.03 15.23 -16.87
C TRP A 316 -0.30 16.70 -17.13
N ILE A 317 -1.57 17.07 -17.03
CA ILE A 317 -2.01 18.47 -17.13
C ILE A 317 -2.34 18.96 -15.72
N ILE A 318 -1.50 19.88 -15.22
CA ILE A 318 -1.72 20.59 -13.97
C ILE A 318 -2.63 21.78 -14.26
N ALA A 319 -3.93 21.63 -14.00
CA ALA A 319 -4.92 22.68 -14.23
C ALA A 319 -5.04 23.58 -12.98
N LYS A 320 -4.66 24.85 -13.12
CA LYS A 320 -4.78 25.89 -12.07
C LYS A 320 -6.01 26.74 -12.38
N ILE A 321 -7.18 26.32 -11.90
CA ILE A 321 -8.44 27.00 -12.19
C ILE A 321 -8.49 28.34 -11.45
N PRO A 322 -8.64 29.49 -12.14
CA PRO A 322 -8.80 30.78 -11.48
C PRO A 322 -10.03 30.81 -10.55
N LYS A 323 -9.98 31.60 -9.47
CA LYS A 323 -11.06 31.67 -8.47
C LYS A 323 -12.32 32.33 -9.02
N GLU A 324 -12.16 33.19 -10.00
CA GLU A 324 -13.16 33.97 -10.70
C GLU A 324 -13.78 33.22 -11.89
N THR A 325 -13.32 32.01 -12.19
CA THR A 325 -13.84 31.18 -13.27
C THR A 325 -15.34 30.93 -13.07
N ALA A 326 -16.14 31.26 -14.08
CA ALA A 326 -17.57 31.01 -14.04
C ALA A 326 -17.89 29.50 -14.08
N PRO A 327 -18.92 29.03 -13.35
CA PRO A 327 -19.41 27.67 -13.50
C PRO A 327 -19.98 27.44 -14.90
N ASP A 328 -19.39 26.52 -15.66
CA ASP A 328 -19.81 26.16 -17.01
C ASP A 328 -19.12 24.86 -17.46
N LYS A 329 -19.49 24.34 -18.63
CA LYS A 329 -18.78 23.27 -19.33
C LYS A 329 -17.83 23.87 -20.35
N TYR A 330 -16.54 23.70 -20.10
CA TYR A 330 -15.48 24.17 -20.96
C TYR A 330 -14.94 23.01 -21.82
N ARG A 331 -14.65 23.31 -23.08
CA ARG A 331 -14.09 22.36 -24.05
C ARG A 331 -12.76 22.87 -24.59
N SER A 332 -11.84 21.96 -24.81
CA SER A 332 -10.61 22.19 -25.55
C SER A 332 -10.27 20.97 -26.39
N THR A 333 -9.28 21.11 -27.26
CA THR A 333 -8.79 20.02 -28.10
C THR A 333 -7.30 19.89 -27.89
N LEU A 334 -6.85 18.69 -27.51
CA LEU A 334 -5.44 18.34 -27.55
C LEU A 334 -5.11 17.86 -28.96
N LYS A 335 -4.46 18.72 -29.74
CA LYS A 335 -3.96 18.37 -31.07
C LYS A 335 -2.63 17.63 -30.92
N LEU A 336 -2.54 16.42 -31.47
CA LEU A 336 -1.33 15.59 -31.47
C LEU A 336 -0.70 15.50 -32.86
N SER A 337 -1.52 15.62 -33.90
CA SER A 337 -1.11 15.76 -35.31
C SER A 337 -2.24 16.41 -36.10
N ASP A 338 -2.08 16.57 -37.42
CA ASP A 338 -3.15 17.06 -38.30
C ASP A 338 -4.31 16.07 -38.43
N SER A 339 -4.08 14.78 -38.19
CA SER A 339 -5.08 13.70 -38.29
C SER A 339 -5.54 13.16 -36.94
N LEU A 340 -4.85 13.52 -35.84
CA LEU A 340 -5.13 13.03 -34.50
C LEU A 340 -5.35 14.19 -33.52
N SER A 341 -6.55 14.24 -32.96
CA SER A 341 -6.94 15.22 -31.95
C SER A 341 -7.86 14.57 -30.94
N LEU A 342 -7.70 14.94 -29.67
CA LEU A 342 -8.47 14.40 -28.55
C LEU A 342 -9.35 15.51 -27.98
N PRO A 343 -10.69 15.36 -27.99
CA PRO A 343 -11.58 16.32 -27.35
C PRO A 343 -11.49 16.19 -25.84
N LEU A 344 -11.33 17.31 -25.15
CA LEU A 344 -11.25 17.40 -23.69
C LEU A 344 -12.41 18.24 -23.16
N GLU A 345 -13.06 17.80 -22.08
CA GLU A 345 -14.11 18.56 -21.40
C GLU A 345 -13.82 18.73 -19.92
N LEU A 346 -14.09 19.93 -19.40
CA LEU A 346 -13.91 20.30 -18.00
C LEU A 346 -15.15 21.05 -17.54
N GLU A 347 -15.87 20.47 -16.59
CA GLU A 347 -17.01 21.11 -15.94
C GLU A 347 -16.54 21.86 -14.68
N ILE A 348 -16.74 23.17 -14.66
CA ILE A 348 -16.53 24.00 -13.48
C ILE A 348 -17.83 24.04 -12.70
N LEU A 349 -17.81 23.47 -11.49
CA LEU A 349 -18.97 23.32 -10.64
C LEU A 349 -19.28 24.64 -9.90
N PRO A 350 -20.57 24.95 -9.65
CA PRO A 350 -20.98 26.13 -8.87
C PRO A 350 -20.81 25.90 -7.36
N LEU A 351 -19.61 25.49 -6.94
CA LEU A 351 -19.29 25.17 -5.55
C LEU A 351 -18.11 26.01 -5.07
N GLN A 352 -18.20 26.49 -3.84
CA GLN A 352 -17.08 27.14 -3.15
C GLN A 352 -16.59 26.22 -2.03
N LEU A 353 -15.40 25.65 -2.21
CA LEU A 353 -14.85 24.72 -1.24
C LEU A 353 -14.27 25.44 -0.01
N LEU A 354 -14.64 24.96 1.18
CA LEU A 354 -14.06 25.42 2.44
C LEU A 354 -12.54 25.21 2.44
N ALA A 355 -11.84 26.14 3.07
CA ALA A 355 -10.42 25.96 3.37
C ALA A 355 -10.27 24.96 4.54
N SER A 356 -9.16 24.23 4.55
CA SER A 356 -8.83 23.37 5.69
C SER A 356 -8.04 24.16 6.72
N GLU A 357 -8.50 24.13 7.97
CA GLU A 357 -7.77 24.64 9.13
C GLU A 357 -6.68 23.67 9.61
N ARG A 358 -6.46 22.54 8.94
CA ARG A 358 -5.44 21.56 9.31
C ARG A 358 -4.04 22.12 9.09
N ILE A 359 -3.11 21.73 9.94
CA ILE A 359 -1.69 21.99 9.69
C ILE A 359 -1.17 20.98 8.69
N TYR A 360 -0.74 21.47 7.53
CA TYR A 360 -0.05 20.67 6.53
C TYR A 360 1.42 21.07 6.56
N GLY A 361 2.21 20.20 7.16
CA GLY A 361 3.61 20.41 7.47
C GLY A 361 4.55 19.64 6.54
N LEU A 362 5.74 20.17 6.29
CA LEU A 362 6.86 19.45 5.70
C LEU A 362 8.18 19.82 6.36
N TRP A 363 9.13 18.88 6.40
CA TRP A 363 10.54 19.22 6.60
C TRP A 363 11.14 19.75 5.30
N THR A 364 12.05 20.71 5.43
CA THR A 364 12.83 21.22 4.32
C THR A 364 14.24 21.59 4.79
N ASN A 365 15.23 21.35 3.95
CA ASN A 365 16.65 21.63 4.27
C ASN A 365 17.10 23.02 3.82
N SER A 366 16.30 23.67 2.99
CA SER A 366 16.43 25.06 2.62
C SER A 366 15.26 25.73 3.27
N LEU A 367 15.49 26.55 4.29
CA LEU A 367 14.86 27.86 4.50
C LEU A 367 15.10 28.39 5.91
N PRO A 368 15.55 29.65 6.06
CA PRO A 368 16.03 30.61 5.06
C PRO A 368 17.55 30.47 4.84
N GLY A 369 17.92 29.85 3.72
CA GLY A 369 19.32 29.86 3.23
C GLY A 369 19.74 31.24 2.67
N ASN A 370 20.98 31.33 2.18
CA ASN A 370 21.57 32.59 1.68
C ASN A 370 21.04 33.06 0.30
N ASN A 371 20.14 32.32 -0.36
CA ASN A 371 19.58 32.68 -1.67
C ASN A 371 18.08 33.05 -1.55
N PRO A 372 17.74 34.36 -1.54
CA PRO A 372 16.35 34.82 -1.41
C PRO A 372 15.43 34.36 -2.56
N GLU A 373 15.94 34.25 -3.79
CA GLU A 373 15.13 33.86 -4.94
C GLU A 373 14.69 32.39 -4.84
N ALA A 374 15.65 31.49 -4.58
CA ALA A 374 15.37 30.07 -4.37
C ALA A 374 14.43 29.86 -3.18
N ARG A 375 14.60 30.66 -2.12
CA ARG A 375 13.69 30.65 -0.98
C ARG A 375 12.26 30.99 -1.37
N ASN A 376 12.08 32.13 -2.03
CA ASN A 376 10.76 32.65 -2.35
C ASN A 376 10.03 31.68 -3.30
N ARG A 377 10.75 31.10 -4.27
CA ARG A 377 10.24 30.07 -5.17
C ARG A 377 9.73 28.84 -4.44
N GLN A 378 10.54 28.29 -3.52
CA GLN A 378 10.13 27.16 -2.69
C GLN A 378 8.91 27.48 -1.83
N CYS A 379 8.88 28.66 -1.21
CA CYS A 379 7.74 29.07 -0.37
C CYS A 379 6.45 29.20 -1.19
N GLN A 380 6.53 29.81 -2.37
CA GLN A 380 5.41 29.90 -3.32
C GLN A 380 4.91 28.51 -3.74
N ASP A 381 5.82 27.58 -4.03
CA ASP A 381 5.47 26.20 -4.40
C ASP A 381 4.79 25.45 -3.24
N LEU A 382 5.32 25.54 -2.02
CA LEU A 382 4.69 24.99 -0.82
C LEU A 382 3.25 25.52 -0.63
N ARG A 383 3.06 26.85 -0.72
CA ARG A 383 1.75 27.50 -0.60
C ARG A 383 0.79 27.08 -1.70
N ALA A 384 1.27 27.00 -2.95
CA ALA A 384 0.45 26.58 -4.09
C ALA A 384 -0.06 25.13 -3.95
N HIS A 385 0.68 24.28 -3.21
CA HIS A 385 0.29 22.90 -2.90
C HIS A 385 -0.48 22.75 -1.57
N GLY A 386 -0.79 23.85 -0.90
CA GLY A 386 -1.57 23.86 0.34
C GLY A 386 -0.77 23.58 1.62
N ILE A 387 0.56 23.50 1.54
CA ILE A 387 1.43 23.46 2.72
C ILE A 387 1.42 24.82 3.39
N ASN A 388 1.23 24.83 4.71
CA ASN A 388 1.11 26.04 5.51
C ASN A 388 2.08 26.07 6.69
N THR A 389 2.86 25.02 6.90
CA THR A 389 3.85 24.97 7.99
C THR A 389 5.10 24.20 7.57
N PHE A 390 6.26 24.61 8.04
CA PHE A 390 7.51 23.86 7.93
C PHE A 390 8.41 24.08 9.14
N PHE A 391 9.39 23.19 9.33
CA PHE A 391 10.35 23.31 10.42
C PHE A 391 11.35 24.45 10.19
N LEU A 392 11.68 25.17 11.25
CA LEU A 392 12.92 25.92 11.33
C LEU A 392 13.94 25.10 12.13
N ASP A 393 15.22 25.25 11.84
CA ASP A 393 16.28 24.55 12.57
C ASP A 393 17.57 25.39 12.69
N PRO A 394 18.51 25.01 13.57
CA PRO A 394 19.78 25.74 13.72
C PRO A 394 20.72 25.69 12.52
N TRP A 395 20.54 24.80 11.55
CA TRP A 395 21.35 24.78 10.33
C TRP A 395 20.84 25.80 9.30
N THR A 396 19.53 26.03 9.25
CA THR A 396 18.89 26.95 8.31
C THR A 396 18.68 28.34 8.90
N VAL A 397 18.35 28.43 10.18
CA VAL A 397 18.22 29.67 10.97
C VAL A 397 19.15 29.58 12.18
N PRO A 398 20.47 29.77 12.01
CA PRO A 398 21.41 29.68 13.11
C PRO A 398 21.17 30.78 14.15
N VAL A 399 21.24 30.39 15.42
CA VAL A 399 21.30 31.31 16.57
C VAL A 399 22.65 31.08 17.24
N SER A 400 23.55 32.06 17.14
CA SER A 400 24.85 32.00 17.83
C SER A 400 24.73 32.51 19.26
N ILE A 401 25.68 32.11 20.11
CA ILE A 401 25.76 32.55 21.51
C ILE A 401 26.95 33.50 21.63
N ASN A 402 26.69 34.71 22.11
CA ASN A 402 27.69 35.74 22.32
C ASN A 402 28.62 35.41 23.50
N GLU A 403 29.71 36.17 23.65
CA GLU A 403 30.64 36.00 24.77
C GLU A 403 29.95 36.14 26.13
N ASP A 404 28.94 36.98 26.30
CA ASP A 404 28.21 37.12 27.57
C ASP A 404 27.17 36.00 27.82
N GLY A 405 27.01 35.05 26.89
CA GLY A 405 26.03 33.96 26.96
C GLY A 405 24.64 34.33 26.42
N THR A 406 24.45 35.52 25.89
CA THR A 406 23.19 35.93 25.24
C THR A 406 23.09 35.40 23.81
N PRO A 407 21.87 35.13 23.29
CA PRO A 407 21.71 34.72 21.90
C PRO A 407 21.77 35.91 20.93
N ASN A 408 22.40 35.73 19.78
CA ASN A 408 22.21 36.61 18.63
C ASN A 408 20.94 36.21 17.88
N LEU A 409 19.88 37.01 18.03
CA LEU A 409 18.56 36.73 17.46
C LEU A 409 18.30 37.37 16.09
N GLN A 410 19.24 38.11 15.52
CA GLN A 410 19.01 38.86 14.28
C GLN A 410 18.46 37.96 13.16
N ARG A 411 19.13 36.83 12.90
CA ARG A 411 18.71 35.90 11.84
C ARG A 411 17.38 35.22 12.13
N PHE A 412 17.10 34.94 13.40
CA PHE A 412 15.82 34.38 13.83
C PHE A 412 14.68 35.39 13.63
N GLN A 413 14.91 36.66 13.99
CA GLN A 413 13.96 37.75 13.74
C GLN A 413 13.66 37.93 12.25
N GLU A 414 14.68 37.95 11.40
CA GLU A 414 14.52 38.00 9.93
C GLU A 414 13.66 36.84 9.41
N ALA A 415 13.85 35.64 9.95
CA ALA A 415 13.07 34.47 9.58
C ALA A 415 11.59 34.60 10.01
N LEU A 416 11.32 35.10 11.22
CA LEU A 416 9.96 35.32 11.73
C LEU A 416 9.20 36.37 10.92
N GLN A 417 9.86 37.47 10.57
CA GLN A 417 9.29 38.52 9.72
C GLN A 417 8.96 37.98 8.34
N TRP A 418 9.89 37.24 7.73
CA TRP A 418 9.66 36.61 6.44
C TRP A 418 8.51 35.58 6.48
N LEU A 419 8.41 34.75 7.53
CA LEU A 419 7.28 33.83 7.72
C LEU A 419 5.94 34.58 7.79
N LYS A 420 5.93 35.77 8.41
CA LYS A 420 4.74 36.60 8.60
C LYS A 420 4.29 37.22 7.28
N GLU A 421 5.24 37.73 6.49
CA GLU A 421 5.01 38.23 5.14
C GLU A 421 4.44 37.14 4.22
N GLU A 422 4.95 35.92 4.33
CA GLU A 422 4.49 34.78 3.52
C GLU A 422 3.23 34.09 4.05
N GLY A 423 2.77 34.44 5.26
CA GLY A 423 1.62 33.83 5.91
C GLY A 423 1.82 32.35 6.27
N MET A 424 3.05 31.96 6.62
CA MET A 424 3.42 30.58 6.97
C MET A 424 3.51 30.38 8.48
N ASN A 425 3.42 29.13 8.94
CA ASN A 425 3.58 28.74 10.35
C ASN A 425 2.64 29.43 11.34
N GLN A 426 1.51 29.96 10.87
CA GLN A 426 0.59 30.80 11.67
C GLN A 426 -0.02 30.09 12.89
N LYS A 427 -0.04 28.76 12.89
CA LYS A 427 -0.63 27.95 13.98
C LYS A 427 0.39 27.37 14.94
N ILE A 428 1.56 27.04 14.43
CA ILE A 428 2.64 26.42 15.19
C ILE A 428 3.98 26.75 14.54
N LEU A 429 4.93 27.12 15.38
CA LEU A 429 6.32 27.32 14.99
C LEU A 429 7.19 26.34 15.74
N ILE A 430 7.72 25.34 15.03
CA ILE A 430 8.65 24.37 15.60
C ILE A 430 10.06 24.74 15.15
N TYR A 431 10.94 24.95 16.13
CA TYR A 431 12.37 25.16 15.92
C TYR A 431 13.14 23.96 16.47
N GLY A 432 13.81 23.18 15.62
CA GLY A 432 14.38 21.93 16.11
C GLY A 432 15.24 21.04 15.23
N ILE A 433 15.51 19.86 15.78
CA ILE A 433 16.81 19.18 15.86
C ILE A 433 17.89 20.19 16.32
N LEU A 434 18.06 20.34 17.64
CA LEU A 434 18.83 21.46 18.22
C LEU A 434 20.36 21.25 18.25
N GLY A 435 20.88 20.20 17.61
CA GLY A 435 22.27 19.74 17.73
C GLY A 435 23.34 20.84 17.72
N PRO A 436 23.38 21.74 16.71
CA PRO A 436 24.37 22.81 16.63
C PRO A 436 24.28 23.79 17.80
N LEU A 437 23.06 24.17 18.18
CA LEU A 437 22.82 25.10 19.28
C LEU A 437 23.17 24.46 20.63
N LEU A 438 22.80 23.20 20.84
CA LEU A 438 23.16 22.45 22.06
C LEU A 438 24.67 22.29 22.20
N LYS A 439 25.39 22.07 21.09
CA LYS A 439 26.85 22.02 21.08
C LYS A 439 27.47 23.37 21.45
N ALA A 440 26.97 24.47 20.89
CA ALA A 440 27.45 25.82 21.24
C ALA A 440 27.19 26.13 22.73
N MET A 441 26.05 25.70 23.27
CA MET A 441 25.76 25.81 24.70
C MET A 441 26.73 24.98 25.56
N GLU A 442 27.04 23.75 25.16
CA GLU A 442 28.01 22.90 25.84
C GLU A 442 29.41 23.54 25.88
N GLU A 443 29.89 24.04 24.73
CA GLU A 443 31.18 24.71 24.62
C GLU A 443 31.27 25.94 25.55
N ARG A 444 30.16 26.67 25.75
CA ARG A 444 30.10 27.84 26.65
C ARG A 444 29.95 27.45 28.12
N ALA A 445 29.13 26.45 28.44
CA ALA A 445 28.85 26.01 29.81
C ALA A 445 29.93 25.06 30.38
N GLY A 446 30.84 24.57 29.54
CA GLY A 446 31.92 23.64 29.91
C GLY A 446 31.46 22.20 30.16
N GLN A 447 30.16 21.90 29.99
CA GLN A 447 29.58 20.56 30.11
C GLN A 447 28.21 20.47 29.44
N ALA A 448 27.93 19.39 28.69
CA ALA A 448 26.60 19.05 28.18
C ALA A 448 25.75 18.29 29.21
N ASN A 449 25.59 18.85 30.41
CA ASN A 449 24.66 18.26 31.38
C ASN A 449 23.48 19.19 31.67
N PRO A 450 22.26 18.88 31.19
CA PRO A 450 21.02 19.58 31.53
C PRO A 450 20.70 19.64 33.04
N GLU A 451 21.33 18.79 33.85
CA GLU A 451 21.21 18.82 35.31
C GLU A 451 22.07 19.90 35.96
N ASN A 452 23.05 20.44 35.24
CA ASN A 452 23.94 21.48 35.74
C ASN A 452 23.23 22.85 35.81
N ALA A 453 23.37 23.55 36.94
CA ALA A 453 22.78 24.87 37.14
C ALA A 453 23.25 25.91 36.11
N ALA A 454 24.54 25.92 35.74
CA ALA A 454 25.09 26.80 34.73
C ALA A 454 24.53 26.52 33.34
N TRP A 455 24.30 25.23 33.01
CA TRP A 455 23.62 24.87 31.76
C TRP A 455 22.18 25.38 31.75
N ARG A 456 21.42 25.21 32.86
CA ARG A 456 20.04 25.70 32.96
C ARG A 456 19.94 27.22 32.90
N GLU A 457 20.88 27.93 33.53
CA GLU A 457 20.98 29.38 33.43
C GLU A 457 21.23 29.82 31.99
N LEU A 458 22.17 29.16 31.29
CA LEU A 458 22.44 29.44 29.88
C LEU A 458 21.24 29.09 28.98
N ALA A 459 20.58 27.96 29.21
CA ALA A 459 19.37 27.56 28.48
C ALA A 459 18.24 28.58 28.66
N ALA A 460 18.04 29.10 29.87
CA ALA A 460 17.07 30.17 30.11
C ALA A 460 17.47 31.47 29.40
N LYS A 461 18.76 31.84 29.42
CA LYS A 461 19.29 33.03 28.71
C LYS A 461 19.16 32.93 27.19
N VAL A 462 19.17 31.73 26.62
CA VAL A 462 19.08 31.51 25.17
C VAL A 462 17.64 31.32 24.71
N PHE A 463 16.91 30.36 25.30
CA PHE A 463 15.61 29.94 24.80
C PHE A 463 14.47 30.88 25.16
N ARG A 464 14.52 31.59 26.29
CA ARG A 464 13.46 32.56 26.64
C ARG A 464 13.43 33.74 25.69
N PRO A 465 14.55 34.42 25.39
CA PRO A 465 14.52 35.49 24.39
C PRO A 465 14.03 35.03 23.01
N MET A 466 14.33 33.79 22.60
CA MET A 466 13.77 33.22 21.37
C MET A 466 12.25 33.07 21.44
N GLN A 467 11.73 32.50 22.53
CA GLN A 467 10.29 32.31 22.75
C GLN A 467 9.56 33.66 22.83
N GLU A 468 10.07 34.61 23.62
CA GLU A 468 9.51 35.96 23.74
C GLU A 468 9.46 36.68 22.38
N LEU A 469 10.53 36.59 21.58
CA LEU A 469 10.56 37.18 20.25
C LEU A 469 9.53 36.53 19.31
N ALA A 470 9.43 35.20 19.30
CA ALA A 470 8.46 34.47 18.48
C ALA A 470 7.00 34.80 18.88
N GLU A 471 6.70 34.86 20.18
CA GLU A 471 5.37 35.19 20.68
C GLU A 471 4.99 36.65 20.40
N ASN A 472 5.93 37.59 20.53
CA ASN A 472 5.72 38.99 20.16
C ASN A 472 5.39 39.17 18.66
N GLU A 473 5.91 38.28 17.80
CA GLU A 473 5.57 38.25 16.38
C GLU A 473 4.27 37.51 16.06
N GLY A 474 3.67 36.84 17.05
CA GLY A 474 2.38 36.15 16.96
C GLY A 474 2.45 34.63 16.78
N TYR A 475 3.60 34.00 17.03
CA TYR A 475 3.78 32.55 16.84
C TYR A 475 3.65 31.75 18.14
N ASP A 476 3.04 30.57 18.05
CA ASP A 476 3.07 29.57 19.10
C ASP A 476 4.34 28.71 18.98
N PHE A 477 5.35 29.01 19.80
CA PHE A 477 6.73 28.52 19.64
C PHE A 477 7.01 27.24 20.44
N TYR A 478 7.61 26.24 19.77
CA TYR A 478 8.00 24.96 20.34
C TYR A 478 9.45 24.61 19.99
N LEU A 479 10.18 24.09 20.97
CA LEU A 479 11.51 23.52 20.77
C LEU A 479 11.40 22.02 20.48
N HIS A 480 12.08 21.55 19.44
CA HIS A 480 12.16 20.12 19.12
C HIS A 480 13.61 19.63 19.21
N PRO A 481 14.06 19.06 20.34
CA PRO A 481 15.48 18.92 20.61
C PRO A 481 16.20 17.81 19.84
N TYR A 482 15.58 16.63 19.73
CA TYR A 482 16.17 15.44 19.11
C TYR A 482 15.18 14.77 18.17
N ASP A 483 15.70 14.09 17.14
CA ASP A 483 14.92 13.30 16.19
C ASP A 483 14.63 11.90 16.75
N GLU A 484 13.38 11.47 16.72
CA GLU A 484 12.84 10.16 17.13
C GLU A 484 13.50 9.60 18.43
N PRO A 485 13.42 10.31 19.57
CA PRO A 485 14.19 9.95 20.76
C PRO A 485 13.77 8.62 21.40
N ASP A 486 12.59 8.09 21.07
CA ASP A 486 12.07 6.80 21.57
C ASP A 486 12.42 5.59 20.68
N VAL A 487 13.11 5.79 19.55
CA VAL A 487 13.64 4.68 18.72
C VAL A 487 15.17 4.66 18.67
N HIS A 488 15.81 5.58 19.40
CA HIS A 488 17.26 5.74 19.46
C HIS A 488 17.77 5.66 20.90
N PRO A 489 18.07 4.45 21.42
CA PRO A 489 18.46 4.24 22.81
C PRO A 489 19.63 5.08 23.32
N LYS A 490 20.52 5.52 22.42
CA LYS A 490 21.68 6.35 22.76
C LYS A 490 21.32 7.77 23.19
N ILE A 491 20.15 8.27 22.80
CA ILE A 491 19.74 9.66 23.04
C ILE A 491 18.55 9.78 24.00
N THR A 492 17.83 8.70 24.29
CA THR A 492 16.59 8.72 25.09
C THR A 492 16.80 9.32 26.49
N ALA A 493 17.82 8.90 27.23
CA ALA A 493 18.11 9.45 28.55
C ALA A 493 18.60 10.91 28.51
N ALA A 494 19.24 11.33 27.42
CA ALA A 494 19.61 12.73 27.22
C ALA A 494 18.37 13.59 26.91
N PHE A 495 17.46 13.07 26.09
CA PHE A 495 16.18 13.71 25.76
C PHE A 495 15.31 13.89 27.00
N GLU A 496 15.18 12.87 27.84
CA GLU A 496 14.38 12.94 29.08
C GLU A 496 14.93 14.03 30.02
N ARG A 497 16.23 14.01 30.31
CA ARG A 497 16.89 15.03 31.15
C ARG A 497 16.76 16.43 30.57
N PHE A 498 16.88 16.56 29.24
CA PHE A 498 16.67 17.83 28.55
C PHE A 498 15.23 18.34 28.73
N CYS A 499 14.23 17.47 28.54
CA CYS A 499 12.82 17.83 28.70
C CYS A 499 12.49 18.27 30.13
N GLN A 500 12.97 17.53 31.13
CA GLN A 500 12.83 17.88 32.54
C GLN A 500 13.47 19.25 32.85
N ALA A 501 14.69 19.49 32.36
CA ALA A 501 15.38 20.75 32.55
C ALA A 501 14.65 21.92 31.89
N LEU A 502 14.20 21.77 30.64
CA LEU A 502 13.44 22.81 29.95
C LEU A 502 12.12 23.13 30.64
N LYS A 503 11.40 22.11 31.14
CA LYS A 503 10.12 22.33 31.85
C LYS A 503 10.27 23.05 33.18
N SER A 504 11.48 23.10 33.75
CA SER A 504 11.78 23.97 34.90
C SER A 504 11.88 25.45 34.56
N ILE A 505 11.95 25.80 33.26
CA ILE A 505 12.02 27.18 32.76
C ILE A 505 10.62 27.61 32.32
N PRO A 506 9.96 28.54 33.02
CA PRO A 506 8.59 28.94 32.68
C PRO A 506 8.48 29.49 31.26
N GLY A 507 7.41 29.13 30.55
CA GLY A 507 7.07 29.60 29.20
C GLY A 507 7.48 28.67 28.06
N LEU A 508 8.48 27.80 28.26
CA LEU A 508 9.01 26.96 27.19
C LEU A 508 8.12 25.74 26.88
N LYS A 509 7.88 25.53 25.59
CA LYS A 509 7.13 24.38 25.06
C LYS A 509 8.02 23.44 24.26
N ILE A 510 7.70 22.17 24.29
CA ILE A 510 8.46 21.07 23.70
C ILE A 510 7.59 20.35 22.67
N ALA A 511 8.13 20.25 21.46
CA ALA A 511 7.63 19.36 20.42
C ALA A 511 8.58 18.17 20.24
N SER A 512 8.05 17.03 19.78
CA SER A 512 8.86 15.86 19.44
C SER A 512 8.13 14.99 18.40
N ASN A 513 8.77 13.91 17.95
CA ASN A 513 8.24 12.96 16.98
C ASN A 513 8.35 11.50 17.46
N ASN A 514 7.88 11.26 18.69
CA ASN A 514 7.85 9.92 19.28
C ASN A 514 6.76 9.05 18.64
N THR A 515 6.91 7.73 18.73
CA THR A 515 5.81 6.77 18.56
C THR A 515 4.70 7.01 19.59
N ALA A 516 3.54 6.37 19.43
CA ALA A 516 2.43 6.52 20.38
C ALA A 516 2.79 6.08 21.82
N CYS A 517 3.59 5.01 21.96
CA CYS A 517 4.09 4.55 23.26
C CYS A 517 5.07 5.57 23.86
N GLY A 518 6.02 6.07 23.07
CA GLY A 518 6.93 7.12 23.54
C GLY A 518 6.20 8.41 23.91
N GLN A 519 5.16 8.80 23.16
CA GLN A 519 4.31 9.94 23.51
C GLN A 519 3.64 9.75 24.87
N GLN A 520 3.13 8.54 25.17
CA GLN A 520 2.52 8.25 26.48
C GLN A 520 3.57 8.31 27.59
N HIS A 521 4.73 7.72 27.36
CA HIS A 521 5.82 7.70 28.34
C HIS A 521 6.32 9.12 28.68
N PHE A 522 6.49 9.98 27.67
CA PHE A 522 6.94 11.36 27.84
C PHE A 522 5.82 12.39 28.03
N ALA A 523 4.56 11.96 28.19
CA ALA A 523 3.38 12.83 28.09
C ALA A 523 3.42 14.05 29.04
N GLN A 524 4.02 13.91 30.22
CA GLN A 524 4.12 15.00 31.20
C GLN A 524 5.04 16.16 30.77
N TRP A 525 5.93 15.92 29.79
CA TRP A 525 6.89 16.93 29.33
C TRP A 525 6.62 17.44 27.91
N LEU A 526 5.83 16.72 27.10
CA LEU A 526 5.55 17.11 25.72
C LEU A 526 4.29 17.96 25.64
N ASP A 527 4.37 19.09 24.94
CA ASP A 527 3.19 19.90 24.60
C ASP A 527 2.60 19.47 23.25
N VAL A 528 3.47 19.09 22.31
CA VAL A 528 3.10 18.58 20.99
C VAL A 528 3.93 17.35 20.65
N ASN A 529 3.29 16.32 20.10
CA ASN A 529 3.99 15.19 19.52
C ASN A 529 3.46 14.92 18.11
N ILE A 530 4.36 15.00 17.13
CA ILE A 530 4.12 14.62 15.74
C ILE A 530 4.34 13.12 15.65
N CYS A 531 3.30 12.35 15.99
CA CYS A 531 3.43 10.93 16.28
C CYS A 531 4.01 10.16 15.10
N ASN A 532 5.15 9.52 15.32
CA ASN A 532 5.72 8.57 14.37
C ASN A 532 4.74 7.42 14.17
N SER A 533 4.47 7.08 12.91
CA SER A 533 3.47 6.09 12.50
C SER A 533 2.06 6.37 13.08
N GLY A 534 1.70 7.64 13.28
CA GLY A 534 0.44 8.04 13.92
C GLY A 534 -0.82 7.48 13.24
N TYR A 535 -0.82 7.34 11.92
CA TYR A 535 -1.90 6.69 11.17
C TYR A 535 -2.08 5.22 11.53
N SER A 536 -0.99 4.45 11.48
CA SER A 536 -0.98 3.05 11.87
C SER A 536 -1.36 2.88 13.34
N ALA A 537 -0.92 3.80 14.20
CA ALA A 537 -1.29 3.80 15.61
C ALA A 537 -2.81 3.99 15.80
N LEU A 538 -3.40 4.97 15.11
CA LEU A 538 -4.84 5.24 15.15
C LEU A 538 -5.70 4.15 14.49
N ALA A 539 -5.13 3.38 13.57
CA ALA A 539 -5.75 2.20 12.98
C ALA A 539 -5.67 0.95 13.87
N SER A 540 -4.77 0.94 14.87
CA SER A 540 -4.54 -0.25 15.69
C SER A 540 -5.72 -0.56 16.61
N GLN A 541 -6.11 -1.84 16.65
CA GLN A 541 -7.12 -2.37 17.57
C GLN A 541 -6.51 -2.92 18.87
N THR A 542 -5.18 -3.05 18.93
CA THR A 542 -4.44 -3.58 20.08
C THR A 542 -3.52 -2.50 20.67
N ALA A 543 -3.15 -2.67 21.94
CA ALA A 543 -2.15 -1.82 22.57
C ALA A 543 -0.81 -1.89 21.82
N LEU A 544 -0.10 -0.76 21.74
CA LEU A 544 1.16 -0.64 21.04
C LEU A 544 2.29 -0.39 22.03
N GLY A 545 3.18 -1.37 22.19
CA GLY A 545 4.43 -1.22 22.93
C GLY A 545 5.53 -0.56 22.10
N ASN A 546 6.64 -0.22 22.75
CA ASN A 546 7.86 0.21 22.08
C ASN A 546 8.85 -0.97 21.99
N PRO A 547 9.35 -1.35 20.80
CA PRO A 547 10.27 -2.48 20.64
C PRO A 547 11.67 -2.23 21.21
N PHE A 548 12.09 -0.97 21.35
CA PHE A 548 13.38 -0.59 21.92
C PHE A 548 13.33 -0.46 23.45
N PHE A 549 12.13 -0.22 24.00
CA PHE A 549 11.87 -0.04 25.43
C PHE A 549 10.66 -0.88 25.87
N PRO A 550 10.80 -2.23 25.91
CA PRO A 550 9.71 -3.15 26.22
C PRO A 550 9.22 -3.06 27.67
N GLU A 551 9.94 -2.35 28.54
CA GLU A 551 9.55 -2.04 29.91
C GLU A 551 8.57 -0.87 30.02
N TRP A 552 8.38 -0.08 28.94
CA TRP A 552 7.41 1.00 28.93
C TRP A 552 5.99 0.47 28.80
N GLU A 553 5.05 1.19 29.41
CA GLU A 553 3.63 0.88 29.29
C GLU A 553 3.19 1.01 27.83
N ALA A 554 2.56 -0.05 27.31
CA ALA A 554 2.01 -0.05 25.96
C ALA A 554 0.84 0.93 25.85
N ALA A 555 0.81 1.70 24.76
CA ALA A 555 -0.26 2.66 24.53
C ALA A 555 -1.55 1.95 24.12
N ALA A 556 -2.57 2.01 24.99
CA ALA A 556 -3.87 1.40 24.72
C ALA A 556 -4.62 2.15 23.60
N PRO A 557 -5.43 1.48 22.75
CA PRO A 557 -6.14 2.12 21.64
C PRO A 557 -7.01 3.32 22.05
N ALA A 558 -7.66 3.25 23.22
CA ALA A 558 -8.45 4.35 23.76
C ALA A 558 -7.60 5.58 24.09
N TRP A 559 -6.41 5.37 24.66
CA TRP A 559 -5.44 6.44 24.94
C TRP A 559 -4.93 7.05 23.63
N ILE A 560 -4.57 6.22 22.64
CA ILE A 560 -4.10 6.67 21.32
C ILE A 560 -5.16 7.57 20.67
N LYS A 561 -6.41 7.13 20.62
CA LYS A 561 -7.53 7.92 20.06
C LYS A 561 -7.77 9.23 20.83
N GLY A 562 -7.47 9.26 22.12
CA GLY A 562 -7.56 10.44 22.98
C GLY A 562 -6.41 11.44 22.84
N ASN A 563 -5.21 11.01 22.44
CA ASN A 563 -3.98 11.80 22.57
C ASN A 563 -3.18 12.00 21.28
N VAL A 564 -3.31 11.13 20.28
CA VAL A 564 -2.65 11.33 18.98
C VAL A 564 -3.43 12.36 18.17
N ARG A 565 -2.82 13.51 17.92
CA ARG A 565 -3.42 14.66 17.21
C ARG A 565 -2.61 15.12 16.01
N TYR A 566 -1.35 14.73 15.93
CA TYR A 566 -0.46 15.04 14.83
C TYR A 566 0.23 13.76 14.37
N ALA A 567 0.43 13.60 13.06
CA ALA A 567 1.08 12.42 12.51
C ALA A 567 2.30 12.80 11.69
N TYR A 568 3.34 11.99 11.84
CA TYR A 568 4.50 11.97 10.96
C TYR A 568 4.31 10.94 9.86
N THR A 569 4.73 11.25 8.65
CA THR A 569 4.83 10.29 7.55
C THR A 569 6.08 10.52 6.71
N GLN A 570 6.58 9.45 6.10
CA GLN A 570 7.54 9.59 5.01
C GLN A 570 6.81 9.99 3.74
N VAL A 571 7.37 10.95 3.00
CA VAL A 571 6.86 11.37 1.68
C VAL A 571 7.96 11.24 0.64
N ARG A 572 7.63 10.68 -0.53
CA ARG A 572 8.59 10.39 -1.60
C ARG A 572 7.95 10.65 -2.96
N ALA A 573 8.72 11.14 -3.92
CA ALA A 573 8.28 11.45 -5.29
C ALA A 573 7.53 10.28 -5.97
N HIS A 574 7.90 9.03 -5.66
CA HIS A 574 7.28 7.82 -6.23
C HIS A 574 6.03 7.33 -5.50
N SER A 575 5.67 7.90 -4.34
CA SER A 575 4.61 7.38 -3.46
C SER A 575 3.34 8.22 -3.50
N GLY A 576 2.81 8.45 -4.71
CA GLY A 576 1.73 9.42 -4.91
C GLY A 576 0.38 9.06 -4.28
N LEU A 577 -0.08 7.81 -4.39
CA LEU A 577 -1.33 7.38 -3.73
C LEU A 577 -1.26 7.58 -2.20
N ASN A 578 -0.14 7.19 -1.59
CA ASN A 578 0.07 7.39 -0.16
C ASN A 578 0.05 8.88 0.20
N ALA A 579 0.73 9.73 -0.58
CA ALA A 579 0.72 11.17 -0.35
C ALA A 579 -0.71 11.75 -0.41
N ARG A 580 -1.50 11.36 -1.42
CA ARG A 580 -2.91 11.77 -1.58
C ARG A 580 -3.78 11.33 -0.38
N LEU A 581 -3.63 10.09 0.07
CA LEU A 581 -4.39 9.56 1.21
C LEU A 581 -4.01 10.24 2.52
N LEU A 582 -2.70 10.31 2.82
CA LEU A 582 -2.17 10.75 4.11
C LEU A 582 -2.22 12.26 4.32
N TYR A 583 -2.23 13.07 3.26
CA TYR A 583 -2.52 14.51 3.36
C TYR A 583 -3.99 14.84 3.08
N GLY A 584 -4.78 13.84 2.68
CA GLY A 584 -6.21 13.96 2.41
C GLY A 584 -7.09 13.28 3.44
N LEU A 585 -8.04 12.49 2.96
CA LEU A 585 -9.14 11.94 3.76
C LEU A 585 -8.70 11.05 4.93
N ALA A 586 -7.53 10.42 4.88
CA ALA A 586 -7.02 9.65 6.02
C ALA A 586 -6.80 10.55 7.24
N ALA A 587 -6.33 11.79 7.03
CA ALA A 587 -6.15 12.77 8.11
C ALA A 587 -7.49 13.17 8.74
N ASP A 588 -8.53 13.29 7.93
CA ASP A 588 -9.89 13.61 8.38
C ASP A 588 -10.53 12.47 9.18
N ALA A 589 -10.43 11.24 8.70
CA ALA A 589 -10.94 10.07 9.43
C ALA A 589 -10.18 9.83 10.74
N ALA A 590 -8.87 10.07 10.73
CA ALA A 590 -8.01 10.02 11.91
C ALA A 590 -8.23 11.22 12.88
N LYS A 591 -9.04 12.22 12.48
CA LYS A 591 -9.28 13.46 13.25
C LYS A 591 -7.98 14.18 13.65
N LEU A 592 -6.98 14.15 12.77
CA LEU A 592 -5.71 14.81 13.01
C LEU A 592 -5.84 16.33 12.85
N LYS A 593 -5.21 17.05 13.78
CA LYS A 593 -5.01 18.50 13.75
C LYS A 593 -3.89 18.90 12.78
N GLY A 594 -2.94 18.01 12.53
CA GLY A 594 -1.90 18.26 11.54
C GLY A 594 -1.11 17.01 11.12
N VAL A 595 -0.42 17.14 10.00
CA VAL A 595 0.37 16.07 9.37
C VAL A 595 1.69 16.67 8.92
N TRP A 596 2.81 16.01 9.20
CA TRP A 596 4.13 16.41 8.69
C TRP A 596 4.81 15.29 7.91
N GLY A 597 5.44 15.69 6.82
CA GLY A 597 6.11 14.80 5.89
C GLY A 597 7.60 15.09 5.80
N PHE A 598 8.43 14.06 5.88
CA PHE A 598 9.86 14.16 5.57
C PHE A 598 10.11 13.62 4.15
N ALA A 599 10.52 14.43 3.17
CA ALA A 599 10.76 15.88 3.22
C ALA A 599 10.46 16.52 1.84
N TYR A 600 10.33 17.84 1.79
CA TYR A 600 10.15 18.62 0.55
C TYR A 600 11.27 18.29 -0.46
N HIS A 601 12.51 18.62 -0.11
CA HIS A 601 13.72 18.23 -0.82
C HIS A 601 14.88 18.19 0.17
N TRP A 602 15.72 17.13 0.18
CA TRP A 602 16.79 16.96 1.19
C TRP A 602 18.21 16.89 0.61
N ASN A 603 18.41 17.24 -0.68
CA ASN A 603 19.71 17.14 -1.37
C ASN A 603 20.38 15.76 -1.25
N LYS A 604 19.59 14.71 -0.98
CA LYS A 604 20.02 13.31 -0.95
C LYS A 604 19.21 12.53 -1.99
N LYS A 605 19.86 11.57 -2.64
CA LYS A 605 19.23 10.70 -3.64
C LYS A 605 17.97 10.04 -3.04
N ASP A 606 16.81 10.28 -3.64
CA ASP A 606 15.48 9.76 -3.22
C ASP A 606 14.84 10.39 -1.98
N TRP A 607 15.43 11.42 -1.37
CA TRP A 607 14.84 12.09 -0.20
C TRP A 607 14.18 13.41 -0.59
N TYR A 608 13.15 13.30 -1.42
CA TYR A 608 12.32 14.44 -1.83
C TYR A 608 10.92 13.96 -2.20
N ILE A 609 9.93 14.81 -1.93
CA ILE A 609 8.62 14.74 -2.59
C ILE A 609 8.53 15.77 -3.70
N ALA A 610 9.18 16.93 -3.61
CA ALA A 610 9.10 17.99 -4.61
C ALA A 610 10.42 18.15 -5.38
N TRP A 611 10.36 18.82 -6.54
CA TRP A 611 11.53 19.08 -7.37
C TRP A 611 11.70 20.60 -7.61
N PRO A 612 12.35 21.33 -6.69
CA PRO A 612 12.38 22.80 -6.69
C PRO A 612 13.28 23.43 -7.76
N TYR A 613 13.88 22.61 -8.62
CA TYR A 613 14.81 23.08 -9.65
C TYR A 613 14.05 23.49 -10.92
N PRO A 614 14.45 24.60 -11.56
CA PRO A 614 13.84 24.99 -12.82
C PRO A 614 14.19 23.99 -13.92
N GLU A 615 13.23 23.71 -14.79
CA GLU A 615 13.41 22.95 -16.03
C GLU A 615 14.00 23.85 -17.14
N LYS A 616 14.35 23.24 -18.28
CA LYS A 616 14.95 23.96 -19.42
C LYS A 616 14.05 25.07 -19.98
N ASP A 617 12.74 24.96 -19.83
CA ASP A 617 11.77 25.96 -20.25
C ASP A 617 11.56 27.09 -19.23
N GLY A 618 12.30 27.07 -18.11
CA GLY A 618 12.23 28.06 -17.04
C GLY A 618 11.13 27.79 -16.00
N SER A 619 10.26 26.81 -16.21
CA SER A 619 9.24 26.41 -15.24
C SER A 619 9.85 25.69 -14.03
N CYS A 620 9.23 25.74 -12.86
CA CYS A 620 9.65 24.87 -11.75
C CYS A 620 9.31 23.43 -12.07
N GLY A 621 10.20 22.49 -11.76
CA GLY A 621 9.88 21.07 -11.86
C GLY A 621 8.85 20.66 -10.80
N SER A 622 8.26 19.49 -11.02
CA SER A 622 7.34 18.86 -10.07
C SER A 622 7.55 17.35 -10.07
N THR A 623 6.81 16.63 -9.23
CA THR A 623 6.85 15.17 -9.16
C THR A 623 5.44 14.60 -9.14
N TYR A 624 5.36 13.32 -9.46
CA TYR A 624 4.12 12.55 -9.40
C TYR A 624 3.44 12.66 -8.01
N ALA A 625 4.19 12.43 -6.93
CA ALA A 625 3.61 12.46 -5.59
C ALA A 625 3.31 13.87 -5.07
N TRP A 626 4.02 14.89 -5.54
CA TRP A 626 3.79 16.27 -5.10
C TRP A 626 2.43 16.81 -5.54
N GLU A 627 2.07 16.57 -6.80
CA GLU A 627 0.76 16.94 -7.33
C GLU A 627 -0.38 16.13 -6.68
N LEU A 628 -0.12 14.85 -6.37
CA LEU A 628 -1.10 13.99 -5.68
C LEU A 628 -1.30 14.36 -4.21
N LEU A 629 -0.27 14.87 -3.54
CA LEU A 629 -0.40 15.44 -2.20
C LEU A 629 -1.40 16.60 -2.21
N SER A 630 -1.23 17.55 -3.15
CA SER A 630 -2.17 18.68 -3.32
C SER A 630 -3.58 18.20 -3.65
N THR A 631 -3.69 17.18 -4.52
CA THR A 631 -4.98 16.52 -4.81
C THR A 631 -5.65 15.98 -3.54
N GLY A 632 -4.89 15.39 -2.62
CA GLY A 632 -5.38 14.93 -1.32
C GLY A 632 -5.89 16.05 -0.42
N ILE A 633 -5.19 17.19 -0.40
CA ILE A 633 -5.65 18.38 0.32
C ILE A 633 -6.97 18.91 -0.28
N TYR A 634 -7.14 18.85 -1.61
CA TYR A 634 -8.44 19.16 -2.23
C TYR A 634 -9.52 18.14 -1.89
N ASP A 635 -9.21 16.84 -1.81
CA ASP A 635 -10.15 15.81 -1.32
C ASP A 635 -10.67 16.19 0.07
N THR A 636 -9.79 16.67 0.96
CA THR A 636 -10.19 17.21 2.28
C THR A 636 -11.18 18.36 2.14
N ARG A 637 -10.94 19.30 1.23
CA ARG A 637 -11.81 20.48 1.07
C ARG A 637 -13.21 20.12 0.59
N TYR A 638 -13.32 19.16 -0.33
CA TYR A 638 -14.62 18.57 -0.70
C TYR A 638 -15.31 17.95 0.51
N TRP A 639 -14.59 17.13 1.27
CA TRP A 639 -15.11 16.50 2.48
C TRP A 639 -15.56 17.51 3.54
N LEU A 640 -14.76 18.52 3.86
CA LEU A 640 -15.10 19.55 4.84
C LEU A 640 -16.34 20.34 4.44
N THR A 641 -16.44 20.68 3.15
CA THR A 641 -17.62 21.38 2.59
C THR A 641 -18.86 20.50 2.74
N LEU A 642 -18.76 19.23 2.38
CA LEU A 642 -19.87 18.28 2.52
C LEU A 642 -20.27 18.10 3.97
N LYS A 643 -19.32 17.86 4.87
CA LYS A 643 -19.55 17.67 6.31
C LYS A 643 -20.18 18.90 6.96
N ASN A 644 -19.81 20.10 6.52
CA ASN A 644 -20.39 21.35 7.03
C ASN A 644 -21.87 21.48 6.64
N LEU A 645 -22.22 21.08 5.41
CA LEU A 645 -23.62 21.10 4.94
C LEU A 645 -24.44 19.91 5.46
N ARG A 646 -23.77 18.77 5.66
CA ARG A 646 -24.36 17.46 5.93
C ARG A 646 -23.57 16.71 7.01
N PRO A 647 -23.69 17.12 8.29
CA PRO A 647 -22.89 16.59 9.39
C PRO A 647 -23.21 15.13 9.74
N GLU A 648 -24.32 14.59 9.24
CA GLU A 648 -24.71 13.20 9.39
C GLU A 648 -23.84 12.23 8.56
N ILE A 649 -23.21 12.72 7.50
CA ILE A 649 -22.31 11.92 6.67
C ILE A 649 -20.98 11.77 7.42
N THR A 650 -20.47 10.55 7.50
CA THR A 650 -19.20 10.22 8.16
C THR A 650 -18.26 9.48 7.21
N LEU A 651 -16.96 9.78 7.31
CA LEU A 651 -15.93 8.95 6.69
C LEU A 651 -15.81 7.60 7.41
N PRO A 652 -15.42 6.53 6.70
CA PRO A 652 -15.00 5.27 7.31
C PRO A 652 -13.81 5.43 8.26
N PRO A 653 -13.55 4.43 9.10
CA PRO A 653 -12.35 4.39 9.94
C PRO A 653 -11.07 4.54 9.12
N VAL A 654 -10.02 5.08 9.75
CA VAL A 654 -8.71 5.30 9.12
C VAL A 654 -8.12 4.02 8.52
N GLU A 655 -8.33 2.85 9.16
CA GLU A 655 -7.88 1.55 8.65
C GLU A 655 -8.43 1.24 7.25
N THR A 656 -9.71 1.54 6.99
CA THR A 656 -10.33 1.36 5.67
C THR A 656 -9.71 2.30 4.65
N LEU A 657 -9.50 3.57 5.03
CA LEU A 657 -8.93 4.61 4.16
C LEU A 657 -7.49 4.30 3.74
N LEU A 658 -6.67 3.74 4.63
CA LEU A 658 -5.28 3.39 4.34
C LEU A 658 -5.13 2.27 3.30
N ASN A 659 -6.22 1.56 2.97
CA ASN A 659 -6.22 0.43 2.05
C ASN A 659 -6.93 0.72 0.71
N LEU A 660 -7.40 1.95 0.50
CA LEU A 660 -8.11 2.33 -0.73
C LEU A 660 -7.20 2.32 -1.95
N SER A 661 -7.75 1.86 -3.08
CA SER A 661 -7.13 2.10 -4.37
C SER A 661 -7.32 3.54 -4.84
N ALA A 662 -6.55 3.94 -5.85
CA ALA A 662 -6.70 5.25 -6.48
C ALA A 662 -8.08 5.42 -7.14
N GLU A 663 -8.63 4.35 -7.72
CA GLU A 663 -9.96 4.31 -8.30
C GLU A 663 -11.05 4.48 -7.25
N GLU A 664 -10.98 3.74 -6.12
CA GLU A 664 -11.94 3.92 -5.02
C GLU A 664 -11.93 5.37 -4.51
N LEU A 665 -10.75 5.97 -4.38
CA LEU A 665 -10.61 7.36 -3.92
C LEU A 665 -11.14 8.37 -4.94
N ALA A 666 -10.95 8.13 -6.24
CA ALA A 666 -11.56 8.93 -7.31
C ALA A 666 -13.09 8.82 -7.30
N THR A 667 -13.63 7.62 -7.13
CA THR A 667 -15.06 7.38 -6.96
C THR A 667 -15.61 8.11 -5.73
N TRP A 668 -14.91 8.07 -4.60
CA TRP A 668 -15.36 8.78 -3.40
C TRP A 668 -15.40 10.29 -3.58
N ARG A 669 -14.43 10.90 -4.30
CA ARG A 669 -14.52 12.31 -4.70
C ARG A 669 -15.80 12.58 -5.50
N GLN A 670 -16.12 11.73 -6.47
CA GLN A 670 -17.33 11.87 -7.27
C GLN A 670 -18.60 11.76 -6.44
N GLU A 671 -18.66 10.80 -5.52
CA GLU A 671 -19.78 10.62 -4.59
C GLU A 671 -19.97 11.86 -3.70
N MET A 672 -18.87 12.47 -3.24
CA MET A 672 -18.93 13.73 -2.48
C MET A 672 -19.44 14.89 -3.33
N ILE A 673 -18.99 15.01 -4.59
CA ILE A 673 -19.49 16.03 -5.53
C ILE A 673 -21.00 15.87 -5.75
N LEU A 674 -21.47 14.65 -6.01
CA LEU A 674 -22.89 14.37 -6.20
C LEU A 674 -23.71 14.72 -4.95
N ALA A 675 -23.21 14.39 -3.76
CA ALA A 675 -23.86 14.71 -2.49
C ALA A 675 -23.88 16.23 -2.19
N LEU A 676 -22.89 16.98 -2.69
CA LEU A 676 -22.86 18.45 -2.60
C LEU A 676 -23.86 19.11 -3.56
N GLN A 677 -24.13 18.49 -4.70
CA GLN A 677 -25.08 19.00 -5.71
C GLN A 677 -26.52 18.59 -5.44
N ARG A 678 -26.74 17.47 -4.74
CA ARG A 678 -28.04 16.82 -4.58
C ARG A 678 -28.29 16.44 -3.12
N ASN A 679 -29.23 17.12 -2.48
CA ASN A 679 -29.57 16.90 -1.07
C ASN A 679 -30.12 15.49 -0.79
N ASP A 680 -30.72 14.84 -1.79
CA ASP A 680 -31.28 13.49 -1.69
C ASP A 680 -30.26 12.36 -1.96
N HIS A 681 -29.08 12.69 -2.49
CA HIS A 681 -28.04 11.70 -2.78
C HIS A 681 -27.28 11.31 -1.50
N GLN A 682 -27.22 10.02 -1.20
CA GLN A 682 -26.38 9.51 -0.10
C GLN A 682 -25.06 8.97 -0.68
N PRO A 683 -23.91 9.57 -0.34
CA PRO A 683 -22.64 9.18 -0.93
C PRO A 683 -22.22 7.78 -0.48
N LYS A 684 -21.73 6.96 -1.41
CA LYS A 684 -21.26 5.60 -1.13
C LYS A 684 -19.77 5.59 -0.78
N LEU A 685 -19.46 5.86 0.49
CA LEU A 685 -18.10 5.87 1.01
C LEU A 685 -17.76 4.54 1.70
N SER A 686 -17.76 3.44 0.95
CA SER A 686 -17.40 2.09 1.45
C SER A 686 -16.37 1.44 0.54
N SER A 687 -15.44 0.65 1.09
CA SER A 687 -14.46 -0.10 0.30
C SER A 687 -14.97 -1.48 -0.10
N ALA A 688 -14.60 -1.95 -1.29
CA ALA A 688 -14.90 -3.31 -1.74
C ALA A 688 -14.06 -4.39 -1.01
N LYS A 689 -12.90 -4.02 -0.46
CA LYS A 689 -11.97 -4.94 0.23
C LYS A 689 -12.41 -5.33 1.64
N THR A 690 -13.42 -4.67 2.21
CA THR A 690 -13.98 -5.00 3.54
C THR A 690 -15.11 -6.03 3.45
N THR A 691 -14.87 -7.15 2.76
CA THR A 691 -15.81 -8.28 2.71
C THR A 691 -15.23 -9.54 3.37
N GLN A 692 -14.72 -9.40 4.59
CA GLN A 692 -15.08 -10.25 5.73
C GLN A 692 -14.36 -9.75 6.99
N PRO A 693 -15.02 -9.72 8.17
CA PRO A 693 -14.30 -9.50 9.42
C PRO A 693 -13.21 -10.58 9.57
N PRO A 694 -12.03 -10.26 10.12
CA PRO A 694 -11.01 -11.26 10.40
C PRO A 694 -11.63 -12.40 11.23
N TYR A 695 -11.28 -13.65 10.92
CA TYR A 695 -11.69 -14.81 11.70
C TYR A 695 -11.41 -14.58 13.19
N GLN A 696 -12.46 -14.50 14.01
CA GLN A 696 -12.38 -14.33 15.46
C GLN A 696 -13.11 -15.51 16.11
N PRO A 697 -12.40 -16.60 16.44
CA PRO A 697 -13.01 -17.73 17.12
C PRO A 697 -13.31 -17.38 18.59
N ASN A 698 -14.38 -17.94 19.14
CA ASN A 698 -14.61 -17.93 20.58
C ASN A 698 -13.60 -18.88 21.24
N VAL A 699 -12.65 -18.35 22.01
CA VAL A 699 -11.59 -19.12 22.65
C VAL A 699 -12.01 -19.57 24.05
N ALA A 700 -12.11 -20.88 24.26
CA ALA A 700 -12.32 -21.48 25.58
C ALA A 700 -10.97 -21.67 26.31
N PRO A 701 -10.93 -21.69 27.66
CA PRO A 701 -9.72 -22.06 28.40
C PRO A 701 -9.27 -23.49 28.07
N GLY A 702 -7.96 -23.71 28.04
CA GLY A 702 -7.38 -25.05 27.88
C GLY A 702 -7.74 -25.99 29.04
N GLN A 703 -7.81 -27.30 28.78
CA GLN A 703 -8.39 -28.30 29.69
C GLN A 703 -7.38 -29.35 30.16
N ALA A 704 -6.34 -28.93 30.90
CA ALA A 704 -5.27 -29.82 31.38
C ALA A 704 -5.74 -31.07 32.18
N HIS A 705 -6.90 -31.01 32.82
CA HIS A 705 -7.46 -32.10 33.62
C HIS A 705 -7.96 -33.32 32.80
N LEU A 706 -8.11 -33.18 31.47
CA LEU A 706 -8.65 -34.23 30.60
C LEU A 706 -7.77 -35.48 30.49
N LEU A 707 -6.48 -35.37 30.82
CA LEU A 707 -5.50 -36.43 30.51
C LEU A 707 -5.46 -37.56 31.53
N ALA A 708 -6.16 -37.42 32.67
CA ALA A 708 -6.12 -38.42 33.74
C ALA A 708 -6.73 -39.76 33.29
N GLY A 709 -5.92 -40.82 33.32
CA GLY A 709 -6.36 -42.18 32.98
C GLY A 709 -6.45 -42.50 31.49
N LEU A 710 -5.92 -41.63 30.61
CA LEU A 710 -5.86 -41.87 29.17
C LEU A 710 -4.50 -42.46 28.73
N GLU A 711 -4.52 -43.27 27.67
CA GLU A 711 -3.33 -43.81 27.01
C GLU A 711 -2.91 -42.92 25.83
N ALA A 712 -1.60 -42.74 25.62
CA ALA A 712 -1.09 -42.03 24.45
C ALA A 712 -1.24 -42.88 23.17
N ILE A 713 -1.76 -42.28 22.11
CA ILE A 713 -1.85 -42.88 20.79
C ILE A 713 -0.52 -42.66 20.05
N GLU A 714 0.01 -43.70 19.43
CA GLU A 714 1.19 -43.59 18.59
C GLU A 714 0.86 -42.82 17.30
N ILE A 715 1.57 -41.71 17.08
CA ILE A 715 1.51 -40.95 15.82
C ILE A 715 2.54 -41.54 14.87
N LYS A 716 2.06 -42.13 13.76
CA LYS A 716 2.86 -42.82 12.75
C LYS A 716 3.62 -41.86 11.84
N ASN A 717 3.00 -40.74 11.47
CA ASN A 717 3.62 -39.69 10.67
C ASN A 717 2.90 -38.35 10.93
N TYR A 718 3.51 -37.22 10.61
CA TYR A 718 2.82 -35.94 10.62
C TYR A 718 3.37 -34.98 9.58
N GLU A 719 2.53 -34.10 9.05
CA GLU A 719 2.89 -33.00 8.16
C GLU A 719 2.65 -31.65 8.85
N VAL A 720 3.35 -30.60 8.42
CA VAL A 720 3.33 -29.26 9.04
C VAL A 720 3.09 -28.22 7.94
N TYR A 721 2.11 -27.35 8.15
CA TYR A 721 1.70 -26.29 7.22
C TYR A 721 1.59 -24.94 7.96
N PRO A 722 2.52 -24.00 7.77
CA PRO A 722 2.38 -22.66 8.32
C PRO A 722 1.36 -21.82 7.51
N GLY A 723 0.68 -20.89 8.18
CA GLY A 723 -0.03 -19.77 7.55
C GLY A 723 0.93 -18.71 6.99
N ASN A 724 0.41 -17.75 6.21
CA ASN A 724 1.12 -16.75 5.38
C ASN A 724 2.62 -16.57 5.71
N ILE A 725 3.46 -17.01 4.76
CA ILE A 725 4.84 -17.47 4.97
C ILE A 725 5.82 -16.29 4.83
N TYR A 726 6.27 -15.73 5.96
CA TYR A 726 7.48 -14.90 6.01
C TYR A 726 8.37 -15.40 7.16
N LYS A 727 9.24 -16.40 6.93
CA LYS A 727 10.19 -16.90 7.94
C LYS A 727 11.49 -16.09 7.88
N HIS A 728 11.93 -15.55 9.02
CA HIS A 728 13.10 -14.65 9.07
C HIS A 728 14.40 -15.34 9.53
N PHE A 729 14.35 -16.59 10.00
CA PHE A 729 15.53 -17.32 10.51
C PHE A 729 15.51 -18.80 10.17
N TRP A 730 16.63 -19.30 9.65
CA TRP A 730 16.97 -20.72 9.54
C TRP A 730 17.77 -21.14 10.78
N ASN A 731 17.40 -22.22 11.46
CA ASN A 731 18.25 -22.85 12.48
C ASN A 731 18.81 -24.19 11.97
N ARG A 732 19.87 -24.71 12.60
CA ARG A 732 20.52 -25.98 12.21
C ARG A 732 19.63 -27.23 12.35
N ASN A 733 18.47 -27.12 12.98
CA ASN A 733 17.50 -28.21 13.09
C ASN A 733 16.47 -28.18 11.94
N ASP A 734 16.42 -27.13 11.12
CA ASP A 734 15.55 -27.00 9.93
C ASP A 734 16.06 -27.84 8.73
N HIS A 735 16.71 -28.99 8.96
CA HIS A 735 17.12 -29.93 7.90
C HIS A 735 15.92 -30.60 7.20
N ASP A 736 14.71 -30.41 7.73
CA ASP A 736 13.43 -30.95 7.29
C ASP A 736 12.99 -30.52 5.87
N TRP A 737 13.72 -29.61 5.22
CA TRP A 737 13.44 -29.10 3.87
C TRP A 737 14.49 -29.49 2.82
N LEU A 738 15.57 -30.16 3.21
CA LEU A 738 16.66 -30.56 2.31
C LEU A 738 16.62 -32.07 2.01
N ASP A 739 16.24 -32.38 0.77
CA ASP A 739 16.63 -33.55 -0.03
C ASP A 739 17.63 -34.53 0.65
N SER A 740 17.13 -35.46 1.46
CA SER A 740 17.69 -36.80 1.49
C SER A 740 16.65 -37.70 0.85
N GLY A 741 16.88 -38.07 -0.41
CA GLY A 741 16.00 -38.90 -1.24
C GLY A 741 15.84 -40.34 -0.74
N ASP A 742 15.58 -40.51 0.55
CA ASP A 742 15.27 -41.77 1.18
C ASP A 742 14.15 -41.54 2.19
N THR A 743 13.22 -42.49 2.22
CA THR A 743 11.95 -42.55 2.97
C THR A 743 12.08 -42.51 4.52
N GLN A 744 12.94 -41.65 5.08
CA GLN A 744 12.90 -41.31 6.50
C GLN A 744 11.76 -40.33 6.77
N LYS A 745 10.62 -40.94 7.09
CA LYS A 745 9.47 -40.43 7.84
C LYS A 745 9.84 -39.26 8.76
N ARG A 746 8.97 -38.25 8.85
CA ARG A 746 8.98 -37.13 9.82
C ARG A 746 8.79 -37.61 11.29
N LEU A 747 9.22 -38.83 11.62
CA LEU A 747 9.24 -39.37 12.97
C LEU A 747 10.51 -38.88 13.66
N GLY A 748 10.40 -37.80 14.44
CA GLY A 748 11.60 -37.38 15.16
C GLY A 748 11.55 -36.17 16.08
N LEU A 749 10.67 -35.19 15.88
CA LEU A 749 10.87 -33.91 16.61
C LEU A 749 9.70 -33.46 17.47
N LEU A 750 8.45 -33.83 17.15
CA LEU A 750 7.28 -33.47 17.97
C LEU A 750 6.62 -34.68 18.65
N THR A 751 6.97 -35.91 18.25
CA THR A 751 6.27 -37.14 18.64
C THR A 751 7.19 -38.21 19.25
N GLN A 752 8.50 -37.94 19.41
CA GLN A 752 9.45 -38.92 19.99
C GLN A 752 9.04 -39.35 21.41
N LYS A 753 9.24 -40.63 21.71
CA LYS A 753 9.13 -41.17 23.07
C LYS A 753 10.23 -40.56 23.96
N ALA A 754 9.91 -40.38 25.24
CA ALA A 754 10.67 -39.58 26.21
C ALA A 754 12.09 -40.09 26.55
N ASP A 755 12.50 -41.20 25.96
CA ASP A 755 13.77 -41.89 26.15
C ASP A 755 14.93 -41.30 25.31
N LYS A 756 14.65 -40.37 24.38
CA LYS A 756 15.65 -39.45 23.80
C LYS A 756 15.27 -38.00 24.07
N PRO A 757 16.21 -37.12 24.44
CA PRO A 757 15.89 -35.72 24.68
C PRO A 757 15.45 -35.04 23.37
N LEU A 758 14.25 -34.49 23.38
CA LEU A 758 13.75 -33.63 22.29
C LEU A 758 14.67 -32.42 22.14
N SER A 759 14.87 -31.98 20.89
CA SER A 759 15.49 -30.68 20.64
C SER A 759 14.74 -29.58 21.40
N SER A 760 15.46 -28.58 21.91
CA SER A 760 14.85 -27.45 22.61
C SER A 760 13.93 -26.62 21.70
N MET A 761 14.07 -26.74 20.37
CA MET A 761 13.28 -26.00 19.36
C MET A 761 13.02 -26.87 18.11
N PRO A 762 12.02 -27.77 18.13
CA PRO A 762 11.74 -28.64 16.99
C PRO A 762 10.94 -27.96 15.88
N LEU A 763 10.04 -27.01 16.17
CA LEU A 763 9.39 -26.16 15.17
C LEU A 763 9.29 -24.71 15.65
N CYS A 764 9.78 -23.75 14.88
CA CYS A 764 9.63 -22.32 15.19
C CYS A 764 9.39 -21.49 13.92
N TYR A 765 8.31 -20.71 13.89
CA TYR A 765 7.93 -19.81 12.79
C TYR A 765 7.71 -18.37 13.27
N THR A 766 7.96 -17.41 12.39
CA THR A 766 7.67 -15.97 12.59
C THR A 766 6.61 -15.54 11.60
N PHE A 767 5.68 -14.68 12.01
CA PHE A 767 4.60 -14.18 11.14
C PHE A 767 4.62 -12.65 11.03
N TRP A 768 5.70 -12.11 10.45
CA TRP A 768 5.84 -10.68 10.20
C TRP A 768 4.93 -10.21 9.07
N ARG A 769 4.20 -9.11 9.30
CA ARG A 769 3.25 -8.49 8.36
C ARG A 769 2.05 -9.36 7.97
N SER A 770 1.92 -10.56 8.54
CA SER A 770 0.76 -11.43 8.38
C SER A 770 -0.41 -10.92 9.24
N THR A 771 -1.64 -11.12 8.77
CA THR A 771 -2.82 -10.87 9.61
C THR A 771 -2.93 -11.95 10.68
N PRO A 772 -3.55 -11.69 11.86
CA PRO A 772 -3.72 -12.71 12.89
C PRO A 772 -4.38 -14.01 12.39
N ALA A 773 -5.32 -13.91 11.44
CA ALA A 773 -5.98 -15.07 10.83
C ALA A 773 -5.01 -15.97 10.05
N GLU A 774 -3.92 -15.39 9.54
CA GLU A 774 -2.91 -16.06 8.75
C GLU A 774 -1.65 -16.43 9.57
N SER A 775 -1.58 -16.06 10.85
CA SER A 775 -0.42 -16.31 11.71
C SER A 775 -0.56 -17.63 12.47
N TYR A 776 -0.43 -18.77 11.80
CA TYR A 776 -0.62 -20.09 12.43
C TYR A 776 0.34 -21.18 11.95
N ILE A 777 0.42 -22.28 12.71
CA ILE A 777 1.01 -23.55 12.27
C ILE A 777 -0.07 -24.63 12.35
N ALA A 778 -0.34 -25.31 11.25
CA ALA A 778 -1.17 -26.49 11.20
C ALA A 778 -0.31 -27.77 11.14
N ILE A 779 -0.73 -28.82 11.83
CA ILE A 779 -0.08 -30.12 11.89
C ILE A 779 -1.12 -31.18 11.51
N LEU A 780 -0.90 -31.86 10.39
CA LEU A 780 -1.70 -33.03 10.00
C LEU A 780 -0.99 -34.29 10.47
N ALA A 781 -1.45 -34.92 11.53
CA ALA A 781 -0.85 -36.15 12.06
C ALA A 781 -1.66 -37.39 11.67
N GLU A 782 -0.98 -38.41 11.12
CA GLU A 782 -1.51 -39.75 10.89
C GLU A 782 -1.28 -40.61 12.14
N LEU A 783 -2.35 -41.14 12.71
CA LEU A 783 -2.31 -42.08 13.83
C LEU A 783 -1.92 -43.48 13.33
N ASN A 784 -1.26 -44.29 14.17
CA ASN A 784 -0.82 -45.63 13.76
C ASN A 784 -2.00 -46.54 13.40
N GLU A 785 -3.16 -46.32 14.02
CA GLU A 785 -4.43 -47.00 13.73
C GLU A 785 -5.60 -46.00 13.73
N GLU A 786 -6.72 -46.40 13.12
CA GLU A 786 -7.97 -45.66 13.25
C GLU A 786 -8.53 -45.92 14.66
N THR A 787 -8.71 -44.86 15.46
CA THR A 787 -9.08 -44.98 16.87
C THR A 787 -9.91 -43.80 17.34
N ASP A 788 -10.57 -43.94 18.50
CA ASP A 788 -11.28 -42.83 19.14
C ASP A 788 -10.28 -41.94 19.88
N VAL A 789 -10.13 -40.71 19.39
CA VAL A 789 -9.28 -39.68 20.01
C VAL A 789 -10.09 -38.94 21.05
N GLU A 790 -9.67 -39.05 22.31
CA GLU A 790 -10.36 -38.52 23.49
C GLU A 790 -9.77 -37.18 23.95
N ALA A 791 -8.47 -36.95 23.71
CA ALA A 791 -7.82 -35.67 23.96
C ALA A 791 -6.57 -35.47 23.07
N VAL A 792 -6.20 -34.23 22.82
CA VAL A 792 -4.92 -33.86 22.19
C VAL A 792 -4.26 -32.73 22.96
N ARG A 793 -2.97 -32.89 23.25
CA ARG A 793 -2.13 -31.87 23.89
C ARG A 793 -1.05 -31.39 22.93
N ILE A 794 -0.84 -30.08 22.89
CA ILE A 794 0.28 -29.42 22.21
C ILE A 794 1.07 -28.59 23.22
N GLU A 795 2.39 -28.66 23.14
CA GLU A 795 3.31 -28.00 24.07
C GLU A 795 4.35 -27.18 23.28
N GLY A 796 4.84 -26.09 23.86
CA GLY A 796 5.84 -25.19 23.27
C GLY A 796 6.61 -24.36 24.30
N GLY A 797 7.46 -23.44 23.84
CA GLY A 797 8.26 -22.57 24.71
C GLY A 797 8.50 -21.16 24.16
N ASN A 798 8.62 -20.20 25.07
CA ASN A 798 8.75 -18.76 24.88
C ASN A 798 10.19 -18.34 25.18
N LEU A 799 10.99 -18.11 24.14
CA LEU A 799 12.40 -17.73 24.30
C LEU A 799 12.61 -16.21 24.31
N THR A 800 11.60 -15.46 23.89
CA THR A 800 11.59 -13.99 23.83
C THR A 800 10.18 -13.48 24.13
N LYS A 801 10.06 -12.17 24.44
CA LYS A 801 8.75 -11.50 24.61
C LYS A 801 7.93 -11.38 23.31
N MET A 802 8.49 -11.79 22.16
CA MET A 802 7.81 -11.77 20.86
C MET A 802 7.05 -13.08 20.57
N TYR A 803 7.12 -14.07 21.47
CA TYR A 803 6.28 -15.26 21.38
C TYR A 803 4.91 -14.97 21.98
N ALA A 804 3.87 -15.34 21.25
CA ALA A 804 2.51 -15.36 21.77
C ALA A 804 1.80 -16.59 21.20
N VAL A 805 0.92 -17.20 21.97
CA VAL A 805 -0.01 -18.21 21.47
C VAL A 805 -1.40 -17.73 21.79
N SER A 806 -2.26 -17.62 20.78
CA SER A 806 -3.62 -17.14 20.99
C SER A 806 -4.58 -18.30 21.28
N HIS A 807 -4.57 -19.33 20.44
CA HIS A 807 -5.44 -20.50 20.58
C HIS A 807 -4.97 -21.65 19.67
N ALA A 808 -5.58 -22.82 19.86
CA ALA A 808 -5.49 -23.95 18.96
C ALA A 808 -6.87 -24.55 18.63
N GLU A 809 -6.99 -25.17 17.45
CA GLU A 809 -8.16 -25.92 17.00
C GLU A 809 -7.76 -27.34 16.63
N LEU A 810 -8.66 -28.29 16.91
CA LEU A 810 -8.50 -29.70 16.56
C LEU A 810 -9.62 -30.15 15.63
N ARG A 811 -9.27 -30.90 14.58
CA ARG A 811 -10.22 -31.56 13.67
C ARG A 811 -9.80 -33.02 13.44
N GLY A 812 -10.77 -33.91 13.30
CA GLY A 812 -10.55 -35.32 13.00
C GLY A 812 -10.91 -35.66 11.56
N SER A 813 -10.28 -36.69 11.01
CA SER A 813 -10.60 -37.25 9.69
C SER A 813 -10.27 -38.74 9.62
N LEU A 814 -11.00 -39.48 8.79
CA LEU A 814 -10.71 -40.87 8.46
C LEU A 814 -9.84 -41.01 7.21
N ASP A 815 -9.86 -40.02 6.31
CA ASP A 815 -9.30 -40.09 4.96
C ASP A 815 -8.31 -38.96 4.62
N ALA A 816 -8.08 -38.03 5.56
CA ALA A 816 -7.30 -36.79 5.40
C ALA A 816 -7.85 -35.81 4.35
N MET A 817 -9.07 -36.03 3.84
CA MET A 817 -9.73 -35.18 2.84
C MET A 817 -10.93 -34.46 3.45
N THR A 818 -11.71 -35.17 4.26
CA THR A 818 -12.91 -34.65 4.92
C THR A 818 -12.64 -34.54 6.41
N PHE A 819 -12.61 -33.30 6.93
CA PHE A 819 -12.38 -33.03 8.35
C PHE A 819 -13.66 -32.64 9.06
N THR A 820 -13.80 -33.06 10.32
CA THR A 820 -14.87 -32.56 11.18
C THR A 820 -14.73 -31.06 11.38
N SER A 821 -15.85 -30.35 11.55
CA SER A 821 -15.81 -28.97 12.01
C SER A 821 -15.12 -28.88 13.38
N PRO A 822 -14.32 -27.83 13.64
CA PRO A 822 -13.70 -27.65 14.95
C PRO A 822 -14.81 -27.42 15.99
N ALA A 823 -14.79 -28.19 17.08
CA ALA A 823 -15.82 -28.08 18.12
C ALA A 823 -15.73 -26.75 18.89
N ASN A 824 -14.50 -26.27 19.16
CA ASN A 824 -14.16 -24.97 19.76
C ASN A 824 -12.67 -24.64 19.49
N ALA A 825 -12.27 -23.38 19.68
CA ALA A 825 -10.87 -22.99 19.83
C ALA A 825 -10.48 -22.95 21.30
N PHE A 826 -9.24 -23.34 21.63
CA PHE A 826 -8.77 -23.44 23.02
C PHE A 826 -7.51 -22.63 23.25
N GLY A 827 -7.51 -21.82 24.31
CA GLY A 827 -6.38 -21.03 24.77
C GLY A 827 -5.42 -21.83 25.66
N VAL A 828 -4.35 -21.18 26.11
CA VAL A 828 -3.29 -21.78 26.93
C VAL A 828 -3.85 -22.29 28.28
N ASP A 829 -3.43 -23.50 28.69
CA ASP A 829 -3.85 -24.17 29.93
C ASP A 829 -3.34 -23.42 31.19
N ALA A 830 -2.07 -22.99 31.17
CA ALA A 830 -1.37 -22.11 32.13
C ALA A 830 0.06 -21.80 31.61
N GLU A 831 0.63 -20.63 31.92
CA GLU A 831 2.05 -20.32 31.66
C GLU A 831 2.92 -20.83 32.82
N SER A 832 4.07 -21.47 32.51
CA SER A 832 5.04 -21.89 33.54
C SER A 832 6.15 -20.85 33.74
N GLU A 833 6.77 -20.82 34.94
CA GLU A 833 7.87 -19.90 35.28
C GLU A 833 9.08 -20.00 34.33
N ASP A 834 9.31 -21.16 33.71
CA ASP A 834 10.42 -21.42 32.77
C ASP A 834 10.07 -21.14 31.31
N ALA A 835 9.05 -20.31 31.06
CA ALA A 835 8.64 -19.88 29.73
C ALA A 835 8.10 -21.02 28.84
N ALA A 836 7.60 -22.13 29.38
CA ALA A 836 6.90 -23.18 28.60
C ALA A 836 5.37 -22.99 28.65
N TRP A 837 4.68 -23.37 27.56
CA TRP A 837 3.21 -23.31 27.42
C TRP A 837 2.64 -24.64 26.92
N SER A 838 1.37 -24.92 27.26
CA SER A 838 0.60 -26.02 26.66
C SER A 838 -0.86 -25.66 26.41
N ILE A 839 -1.48 -26.33 25.44
CA ILE A 839 -2.92 -26.31 25.19
C ILE A 839 -3.41 -27.75 25.14
N THR A 840 -4.39 -28.08 25.99
CA THR A 840 -5.04 -29.38 26.06
C THR A 840 -6.47 -29.25 25.56
N MET A 841 -6.82 -29.99 24.52
CA MET A 841 -8.11 -29.95 23.84
C MET A 841 -8.84 -31.30 23.98
N PRO A 842 -10.18 -31.29 24.10
CA PRO A 842 -10.98 -32.50 23.93
C PRO A 842 -10.77 -33.07 22.52
N GLY A 843 -10.79 -34.40 22.43
CA GLY A 843 -10.52 -35.11 21.18
C GLY A 843 -11.65 -34.98 20.15
N CYS A 844 -11.36 -35.40 18.92
CA CYS A 844 -12.25 -35.27 17.77
C CYS A 844 -13.12 -36.52 17.51
N GLY A 845 -13.17 -37.47 18.46
CA GLY A 845 -13.81 -38.76 18.26
C GLY A 845 -13.02 -39.66 17.32
N LYS A 846 -13.70 -40.54 16.59
CA LYS A 846 -13.07 -41.53 15.71
C LYS A 846 -12.27 -40.86 14.58
N ALA A 847 -10.96 -41.12 14.54
CA ALA A 847 -10.08 -40.54 13.54
C ALA A 847 -8.92 -41.49 13.19
N LYS A 848 -8.45 -41.39 11.95
CA LYS A 848 -7.16 -41.90 11.48
C LYS A 848 -6.14 -40.77 11.34
N TYR A 849 -6.64 -39.56 11.09
CA TYR A 849 -5.87 -38.34 10.93
C TYR A 849 -6.42 -37.24 11.84
N ILE A 850 -5.52 -36.46 12.43
CA ILE A 850 -5.88 -35.25 13.17
C ILE A 850 -5.22 -34.03 12.53
N LEU A 851 -5.98 -32.95 12.36
CA LEU A 851 -5.46 -31.65 11.95
C LEU A 851 -5.51 -30.71 13.17
N LEU A 852 -4.34 -30.37 13.69
CA LEU A 852 -4.15 -29.45 14.79
C LEU A 852 -3.63 -28.13 14.24
N SER A 853 -4.36 -27.04 14.43
CA SER A 853 -3.91 -25.70 14.02
C SER A 853 -3.70 -24.83 15.25
N VAL A 854 -2.57 -24.11 15.32
CA VAL A 854 -2.17 -23.27 16.45
C VAL A 854 -1.88 -21.87 15.94
N TRP A 855 -2.53 -20.84 16.50
CA TRP A 855 -2.40 -19.45 16.06
C TRP A 855 -1.59 -18.59 17.03
N THR A 856 -0.90 -17.60 16.47
CA THR A 856 -0.24 -16.51 17.18
C THR A 856 -0.82 -15.15 16.76
N GLY A 857 -0.34 -14.08 17.40
CA GLY A 857 -0.72 -12.71 17.05
C GLY A 857 0.07 -12.16 15.84
N LYS A 858 -0.38 -11.02 15.30
CA LYS A 858 0.33 -10.30 14.24
C LYS A 858 1.76 -10.01 14.70
N ASN A 859 2.73 -10.30 13.83
CA ASN A 859 4.16 -10.02 14.07
C ASN A 859 4.82 -10.82 15.21
N ASN A 860 4.23 -11.93 15.62
CA ASN A 860 4.75 -12.77 16.69
C ASN A 860 5.42 -14.06 16.16
N TYR A 861 6.11 -14.75 17.06
CA TYR A 861 6.67 -16.08 16.84
C TYR A 861 5.74 -17.16 17.40
N LEU A 862 5.77 -18.34 16.79
CA LEU A 862 5.12 -19.55 17.28
C LEU A 862 6.11 -20.72 17.30
N ASN A 863 6.31 -21.30 18.49
CA ASN A 863 7.25 -22.41 18.71
C ASN A 863 6.53 -23.62 19.30
N LEU A 864 6.58 -24.76 18.60
CA LEU A 864 5.96 -26.02 19.00
C LEU A 864 7.04 -27.03 19.36
N LYS A 865 6.88 -27.68 20.52
CA LYS A 865 7.80 -28.65 21.11
C LYS A 865 7.30 -30.09 21.00
N LYS A 866 6.03 -30.35 21.31
CA LYS A 866 5.50 -31.72 21.40
C LYS A 866 4.01 -31.76 21.15
N ILE A 867 3.56 -32.76 20.39
CA ILE A 867 2.14 -33.12 20.22
C ILE A 867 1.91 -34.51 20.81
N THR A 868 0.81 -34.71 21.52
CA THR A 868 0.39 -36.02 22.02
C THR A 868 -1.13 -36.17 21.87
N ALA A 869 -1.55 -37.23 21.21
CA ALA A 869 -2.95 -37.64 21.12
C ALA A 869 -3.23 -38.76 22.13
N PHE A 870 -4.44 -38.82 22.66
CA PHE A 870 -4.82 -39.75 23.73
C PHE A 870 -6.13 -40.47 23.43
N ARG A 871 -6.26 -41.70 23.92
CA ARG A 871 -7.48 -42.53 23.91
C ARG A 871 -7.78 -43.05 25.32
N LYS A 872 -8.99 -43.57 25.54
CA LYS A 872 -9.30 -44.34 26.75
C LYS A 872 -8.50 -45.65 26.76
N ASN A 873 -8.04 -46.04 27.95
CA ASN A 873 -7.49 -47.37 28.22
C ASN A 873 -8.50 -48.48 27.91
#